data_AF-A0A926B2Y5-F1
#
_entry.id   AF-A0A926B2Y5-F1
#
_cell.length_a   1.000
_cell.length_b   1.000
_cell.length_c   1.000
_cell.angle_alpha   90.00
_cell.angle_beta   90.00
_cell.angle_gamma   90.00
#
_symmetry.space_group_name_H-M   'P 1'
#
loop_
_entity.id
_entity.type
_entity.pdbx_description
1 polymer ?
#
loop_
_entity_poly.entity_id
_entity_poly.type
_entity_poly.pdbx_seq_one_letter_code
_entity_poly.pdbx_strand_id
1 'polypeptide(L)'
;MRNEPMKTRPIKHLAIAILLLQSVRPLEARPTKQMDSVGEAIVPRIVISPTARNFHDIEKEQRVWWERVMVKPALARIASRGDVLWAADAKKLLATAPPLLFNEQNPIVPAEVNRLAHTLEKAKCDDPTVMLLAGMIDRKSGTDWNFVSECIQVALKGMEADPATPAILTFHANVLSAWAYRNSYRSKNSATALDNAVSSYKKMFSDSSFLPTESELLIRHLIFAWRVVDPHNGGAHTKEDENNAKRFYEIILESVPDLTLPDWAKHTMIGILESNIADANEYIEEANEESIAEHRKKARNALKLAWKQNPKAPFAAAEMIILASEDKADKSETPRYWFDLAIAAQCDYEPAYKAMIHHYDDEEQLLAFGMSCAGTKRFDLEVPVQFTRACNNMMEGNENFREFYRRPEVAKTLMEVSEGFVNEPSRQYERPMRLSYLAVNAWMIGNYTRSASALEELGGPLHSDTLIKLKNYRTSELEMRQDVALGVLPIAGDYQQAVTLYQAGKLTESEKILKAIEPSAQGMAGDGVRDKLLLIDIEKALATGEWVTLPVDPELHGWLKFNGDWSGTADGTLTNTGSDIDGAIMHRARVGPKFEMRVEFSLTTNSTCCRHCQIYFNWDPQNNYSRNLALFGQTGASRSWAKLGSPFFGFGQKDAKKEYPLEPVNIMLLKCDQNKVTFTVNGKEAFTEHTPEHFNKGKPDSHIGIGSQRWCRQNITSISKIEVRRLVPQVEAQ
;
A
#
# COMPACT_ATOMS: atom_id res chain seq x y z
N MET A 1 -59.70 -18.58 11.75
CA MET A 1 -58.95 -19.13 10.59
C MET A 1 -57.46 -19.00 10.89
N ARG A 2 -56.69 -19.97 10.41
CA ARG A 2 -55.48 -20.56 11.04
C ARG A 2 -54.33 -19.59 11.38
N ASN A 3 -53.94 -19.66 12.66
CA ASN A 3 -52.60 -19.36 13.17
C ASN A 3 -51.66 -20.51 12.77
N GLU A 4 -50.50 -20.20 12.17
CA GLU A 4 -49.34 -21.08 12.16
C GLU A 4 -48.16 -20.39 12.84
N PRO A 5 -47.45 -21.04 13.78
CA PRO A 5 -46.25 -20.50 14.39
C PRO A 5 -45.01 -20.79 13.52
N MET A 6 -44.19 -19.76 13.32
CA MET A 6 -42.85 -19.90 12.75
C MET A 6 -42.03 -20.90 13.59
N LYS A 7 -41.62 -22.01 12.96
CA LYS A 7 -40.65 -22.96 13.50
C LYS A 7 -39.28 -22.29 13.57
N THR A 8 -38.80 -22.03 14.78
CA THR A 8 -37.40 -21.69 15.04
C THR A 8 -36.52 -22.90 14.74
N ARG A 9 -35.54 -22.74 13.84
CA ARG A 9 -34.44 -23.69 13.66
C ARG A 9 -33.41 -23.47 14.77
N PRO A 10 -32.81 -24.53 15.36
CA PRO A 10 -31.84 -24.37 16.44
C PRO A 10 -30.53 -23.78 15.92
N ILE A 11 -30.13 -22.65 16.49
CA ILE A 11 -28.80 -22.04 16.30
C ILE A 11 -27.77 -22.97 16.97
N LYS A 12 -27.01 -23.72 16.16
CA LYS A 12 -25.90 -24.57 16.62
C LYS A 12 -24.60 -23.80 16.92
N HIS A 13 -24.58 -22.47 16.80
CA HIS A 13 -23.35 -21.68 16.99
C HIS A 13 -23.09 -21.17 18.42
N LEU A 14 -23.96 -21.47 19.41
CA LEU A 14 -23.76 -21.00 20.78
C LEU A 14 -22.95 -21.95 21.68
N ALA A 15 -22.68 -23.19 21.25
CA ALA A 15 -21.93 -24.17 22.04
C ALA A 15 -20.40 -24.05 21.92
N ILE A 16 -19.88 -23.29 20.96
CA ILE A 16 -18.43 -23.06 20.78
C ILE A 16 -17.94 -21.84 21.59
N ALA A 17 -18.82 -20.88 21.88
CA ALA A 17 -18.45 -19.67 22.62
C ALA A 17 -18.29 -19.87 24.14
N ILE A 18 -18.92 -20.91 24.72
CA ILE A 18 -18.89 -21.16 26.18
C ILE A 18 -17.71 -22.06 26.58
N LEU A 19 -17.12 -22.83 25.66
CA LEU A 19 -15.90 -23.61 25.91
C LEU A 19 -14.60 -22.80 25.79
N LEU A 20 -14.65 -21.57 25.24
CA LEU A 20 -13.48 -20.68 25.10
C LEU A 20 -13.29 -19.70 26.27
N LEU A 21 -14.21 -19.65 27.24
CA LEU A 21 -14.18 -18.70 28.36
C LEU A 21 -13.59 -19.25 29.68
N GLN A 22 -13.11 -20.50 29.72
CA GLN A 22 -12.53 -21.11 30.94
C GLN A 22 -11.03 -21.45 30.85
N SER A 23 -10.30 -20.93 29.87
CA SER A 23 -8.83 -21.10 29.81
C SER A 23 -8.11 -19.81 29.45
N VAL A 24 -8.22 -18.80 30.32
CA VAL A 24 -7.23 -17.71 30.34
C VAL A 24 -6.01 -18.23 31.10
N ARG A 25 -5.05 -18.82 30.37
CA ARG A 25 -3.68 -18.95 30.87
C ARG A 25 -2.93 -17.65 30.59
N PRO A 26 -2.02 -17.21 31.47
CA PRO A 26 -1.13 -16.10 31.15
C PRO A 26 -0.33 -16.40 29.87
N LEU A 27 -0.09 -15.37 29.07
CA LEU A 27 0.85 -15.39 27.93
C LEU A 27 2.25 -15.69 28.46
N GLU A 28 2.58 -16.96 28.62
CA GLU A 28 3.98 -17.40 28.66
C GLU A 28 4.55 -17.19 27.25
N ALA A 29 5.71 -16.54 27.18
CA ALA A 29 6.48 -16.43 25.95
C ALA A 29 6.53 -17.81 25.28
N ARG A 30 6.16 -17.89 23.99
CA ARG A 30 6.32 -19.14 23.23
C ARG A 30 7.76 -19.60 23.46
N PRO A 31 8.00 -20.80 24.01
CA PRO A 31 9.37 -21.29 24.12
C PRO A 31 9.95 -21.25 22.71
N THR A 32 11.07 -20.56 22.55
CA THR A 32 11.93 -20.67 21.37
C THR A 32 12.19 -22.16 21.22
N LYS A 33 11.45 -22.79 20.31
CA LYS A 33 11.54 -24.22 20.06
C LYS A 33 12.97 -24.41 19.57
N GLN A 34 13.82 -24.97 20.43
CA GLN A 34 15.17 -25.35 20.05
C GLN A 34 14.99 -26.32 18.88
N MET A 35 15.29 -25.84 17.67
CA MET A 35 15.04 -26.53 16.41
C MET A 35 16.04 -27.68 16.32
N ASP A 36 15.67 -28.82 16.89
CA ASP A 36 16.34 -30.08 16.61
C ASP A 36 16.12 -30.41 15.12
N SER A 37 17.16 -30.18 14.33
CA SER A 37 17.38 -30.55 12.92
C SER A 37 16.18 -31.21 12.22
N VAL A 38 15.22 -30.39 11.76
CA VAL A 38 14.29 -30.81 10.72
C VAL A 38 15.12 -30.92 9.45
N GLY A 39 15.19 -32.12 8.87
CA GLY A 39 15.96 -32.39 7.66
C GLY A 39 15.64 -31.33 6.59
N GLU A 40 16.65 -30.52 6.27
CA GLU A 40 16.59 -29.39 5.35
C GLU A 40 15.97 -29.84 4.01
N ALA A 41 14.71 -29.48 3.77
CA ALA A 41 14.22 -29.39 2.40
C ALA A 41 14.90 -28.17 1.77
N ILE A 42 16.14 -28.37 1.30
CA ILE A 42 16.93 -27.34 0.62
C ILE A 42 16.11 -26.88 -0.58
N VAL A 43 15.62 -25.64 -0.57
CA VAL A 43 15.00 -25.03 -1.75
C VAL A 43 16.05 -25.04 -2.87
N PRO A 44 15.83 -25.76 -3.98
CA PRO A 44 16.85 -25.91 -5.00
C PRO A 44 17.30 -24.56 -5.55
N ARG A 45 18.60 -24.45 -5.89
CA ARG A 45 19.14 -23.23 -6.50
C ARG A 45 18.38 -22.92 -7.80
N ILE A 46 17.99 -21.67 -7.97
CA ILE A 46 17.44 -21.16 -9.23
C ILE A 46 18.58 -21.03 -10.23
N VAL A 47 18.46 -21.70 -11.37
CA VAL A 47 19.44 -21.65 -12.46
C VAL A 47 18.76 -20.97 -13.66
N ILE A 48 19.23 -19.77 -13.98
CA ILE A 48 18.74 -19.01 -15.14
C ILE A 48 19.74 -19.21 -16.29
N SER A 49 19.25 -19.69 -17.44
CA SER A 49 20.07 -19.74 -18.66
C SER A 49 20.46 -18.32 -19.10
N PRO A 50 21.71 -18.07 -19.53
CA PRO A 50 22.10 -16.78 -20.12
C PRO A 50 21.26 -16.37 -21.34
N THR A 51 20.64 -17.34 -22.02
CA THR A 51 19.76 -17.12 -23.18
C THR A 51 18.28 -17.20 -22.82
N ALA A 52 17.93 -17.25 -21.53
CA ALA A 52 16.54 -17.26 -21.11
C ALA A 52 15.88 -15.95 -21.54
N ARG A 53 14.67 -16.07 -22.11
CA ARG A 53 13.81 -14.93 -22.40
C ARG A 53 13.55 -14.16 -21.11
N ASN A 54 13.54 -12.85 -21.20
CA ASN A 54 13.28 -11.96 -20.07
C ASN A 54 12.26 -10.87 -20.45
N PHE A 55 11.92 -10.02 -19.49
CA PHE A 55 10.94 -8.97 -19.67
C PHE A 55 11.33 -7.96 -20.77
N HIS A 56 12.62 -7.66 -20.96
CA HIS A 56 13.05 -6.74 -22.03
C HIS A 56 12.79 -7.28 -23.44
N ASP A 57 12.73 -8.61 -23.62
CA ASP A 57 12.33 -9.19 -24.89
C ASP A 57 10.84 -8.93 -25.17
N ILE A 58 10.00 -9.06 -24.14
CA ILE A 58 8.57 -8.73 -24.19
C ILE A 58 8.36 -7.23 -24.41
N GLU A 59 9.14 -6.40 -23.71
CA GLU A 59 9.04 -4.94 -23.78
C GLU A 59 9.25 -4.42 -25.21
N LYS A 60 10.13 -5.07 -25.99
CA LYS A 60 10.34 -4.73 -27.42
C LYS A 60 9.09 -5.03 -28.24
N GLU A 61 8.50 -6.21 -28.09
CA GLU A 61 7.25 -6.59 -28.77
C GLU A 61 6.12 -5.62 -28.38
N GLN A 62 6.03 -5.32 -27.09
CA GLN A 62 5.08 -4.37 -26.54
C GLN A 62 5.27 -2.98 -27.15
N ARG A 63 6.49 -2.45 -27.21
CA ARG A 63 6.76 -1.13 -27.81
C ARG A 63 6.27 -1.02 -29.26
N VAL A 64 6.41 -2.08 -30.05
CA VAL A 64 5.91 -2.12 -31.43
C VAL A 64 4.38 -2.08 -31.47
N TRP A 65 3.71 -2.88 -30.62
CA TRP A 65 2.26 -2.85 -30.47
C TRP A 65 1.77 -1.45 -30.04
N TRP A 66 2.45 -0.85 -29.08
CA TRP A 66 2.17 0.47 -28.52
C TRP A 66 2.20 1.57 -29.56
N GLU A 67 3.27 1.58 -30.33
CA GLU A 67 3.46 2.54 -31.41
C GLU A 67 2.33 2.44 -32.44
N ARG A 68 1.89 1.22 -32.77
CA ARG A 68 0.82 0.96 -33.74
C ARG A 68 -0.56 1.33 -33.21
N VAL A 69 -0.91 0.85 -32.02
CA VAL A 69 -2.28 0.86 -31.49
C VAL A 69 -2.60 2.18 -30.78
N MET A 70 -1.61 2.84 -30.17
CA MET A 70 -1.83 4.03 -29.35
C MET A 70 -1.15 5.28 -29.92
N VAL A 71 0.17 5.23 -30.12
CA VAL A 71 0.96 6.45 -30.38
C VAL A 71 0.66 7.04 -31.75
N LYS A 72 0.80 6.25 -32.83
CA LYS A 72 0.56 6.76 -34.19
C LYS A 72 -0.85 7.27 -34.42
N PRO A 73 -1.93 6.56 -34.00
CA PRO A 73 -3.29 7.09 -34.11
C PRO A 73 -3.49 8.41 -33.35
N ALA A 74 -2.97 8.51 -32.13
CA ALA A 74 -3.05 9.75 -31.34
C ALA A 74 -2.29 10.90 -32.00
N LEU A 75 -1.07 10.67 -32.49
CA LEU A 75 -0.30 11.69 -33.21
C LEU A 75 -1.01 12.16 -34.48
N ALA A 76 -1.67 11.25 -35.22
CA ALA A 76 -2.46 11.61 -36.39
C ALA A 76 -3.66 12.50 -36.03
N ARG A 77 -4.39 12.17 -34.95
CA ARG A 77 -5.49 13.02 -34.44
C ARG A 77 -5.00 14.39 -33.99
N ILE A 78 -3.89 14.44 -33.24
CA ILE A 78 -3.27 15.70 -32.81
C ILE A 78 -2.88 16.56 -34.01
N ALA A 79 -2.26 15.97 -35.04
CA ALA A 79 -1.88 16.69 -36.25
C ALA A 79 -3.10 17.26 -37.00
N SER A 80 -4.20 16.52 -37.05
CA SER A 80 -5.42 16.97 -37.73
C SER A 80 -6.11 18.17 -37.06
N ARG A 81 -5.83 18.42 -35.78
CA ARG A 81 -6.44 19.50 -34.98
C ARG A 81 -5.66 20.82 -35.02
N GLY A 82 -4.46 20.84 -35.62
CA GLY A 82 -3.61 22.03 -35.69
C GLY A 82 -2.98 22.43 -34.35
N ASP A 83 -2.67 23.72 -34.19
CA ASP A 83 -1.96 24.28 -33.03
C ASP A 83 -2.89 24.49 -31.82
N VAL A 84 -3.41 23.40 -31.26
CA VAL A 84 -4.11 23.43 -29.96
C VAL A 84 -3.10 23.55 -28.82
N LEU A 85 -3.46 24.28 -27.76
CA LEU A 85 -2.56 24.64 -26.65
C LEU A 85 -1.86 23.43 -25.98
N TRP A 86 -2.52 22.28 -25.96
CA TRP A 86 -2.03 21.06 -25.32
C TRP A 86 -1.23 20.13 -26.25
N ALA A 87 -1.13 20.42 -27.56
CA ALA A 87 -0.58 19.49 -28.56
C ALA A 87 0.90 19.12 -28.29
N ALA A 88 1.73 20.09 -27.91
CA ALA A 88 3.15 19.87 -27.65
C ALA A 88 3.36 18.95 -26.44
N ASP A 89 2.63 19.23 -25.35
CA ASP A 89 2.68 18.42 -24.13
C ASP A 89 2.13 17.02 -24.34
N ALA A 90 1.08 16.88 -25.17
CA ALA A 90 0.50 15.57 -25.51
C ALA A 90 1.51 14.70 -26.28
N LYS A 91 2.22 15.28 -27.26
CA LYS A 91 3.30 14.59 -27.98
C LYS A 91 4.41 14.15 -27.04
N LYS A 92 4.77 15.00 -26.07
CA LYS A 92 5.77 14.68 -25.05
C LYS A 92 5.30 13.53 -24.13
N LEU A 93 4.03 13.52 -23.73
CA LEU A 93 3.48 12.44 -22.91
C LEU A 93 3.45 11.12 -23.69
N LEU A 94 2.99 11.13 -24.95
CA LEU A 94 2.97 9.95 -25.82
C LEU A 94 4.36 9.33 -26.02
N ALA A 95 5.41 10.14 -26.06
CA ALA A 95 6.79 9.66 -26.20
C ALA A 95 7.37 9.08 -24.89
N THR A 96 6.89 9.53 -23.73
CA THR A 96 7.51 9.23 -22.42
C THR A 96 6.74 8.22 -21.58
N ALA A 97 5.41 8.22 -21.64
CA ALA A 97 4.55 7.36 -20.83
C ALA A 97 4.68 5.86 -21.13
N PRO A 98 4.81 5.38 -22.38
CA PRO A 98 4.81 3.94 -22.69
C PRO A 98 5.79 3.08 -21.88
N PRO A 99 7.11 3.38 -21.84
CA PRO A 99 8.05 2.56 -21.07
C PRO A 99 7.76 2.60 -19.56
N LEU A 100 7.13 3.66 -19.05
CA LEU A 100 6.79 3.81 -17.64
C LEU A 100 5.53 3.00 -17.27
N LEU A 101 4.53 2.94 -18.15
CA LEU A 101 3.28 2.27 -17.83
C LEU A 101 3.36 0.75 -17.93
N PHE A 102 4.19 0.24 -18.84
CA PHE A 102 4.19 -1.19 -19.17
C PHE A 102 5.35 -1.97 -18.64
N ASN A 103 6.36 -1.30 -18.10
CA ASN A 103 7.33 -1.99 -17.29
C ASN A 103 6.62 -2.60 -16.05
N GLU A 104 6.50 -3.93 -16.05
CA GLU A 104 5.92 -4.75 -14.99
C GLU A 104 6.75 -4.69 -13.71
N GLN A 105 8.03 -4.32 -13.82
CA GLN A 105 8.99 -4.20 -12.74
C GLN A 105 8.83 -2.89 -11.94
N ASN A 106 7.67 -2.24 -12.07
CA ASN A 106 7.22 -1.10 -11.28
C ASN A 106 8.14 0.14 -11.40
N PRO A 107 8.30 0.72 -12.61
CA PRO A 107 9.06 1.95 -12.72
C PRO A 107 8.31 3.06 -11.99
N ILE A 108 9.07 3.82 -11.23
CA ILE A 108 8.61 5.08 -10.67
C ILE A 108 8.31 6.00 -11.85
N VAL A 109 7.12 6.58 -11.83
CA VAL A 109 6.79 7.65 -12.78
C VAL A 109 7.56 8.90 -12.36
N PRO A 110 8.45 9.46 -13.21
CA PRO A 110 9.11 10.71 -12.90
C PRO A 110 8.10 11.82 -12.62
N ALA A 111 8.32 12.62 -11.57
CA ALA A 111 7.40 13.67 -11.15
C ALA A 111 7.07 14.67 -12.27
N GLU A 112 8.00 14.89 -13.21
CA GLU A 112 7.78 15.69 -14.42
C GLU A 112 6.77 15.10 -15.40
N VAL A 113 6.71 13.77 -15.55
CA VAL A 113 5.73 13.08 -16.41
C VAL A 113 4.36 13.13 -15.74
N ASN A 114 4.29 12.98 -14.41
CA ASN A 114 3.03 13.18 -13.71
C ASN A 114 2.54 14.64 -13.80
N ARG A 115 3.42 15.63 -13.60
CA ARG A 115 3.09 17.05 -13.80
C ARG A 115 2.59 17.32 -15.22
N LEU A 116 3.19 16.69 -16.22
CA LEU A 116 2.75 16.80 -17.62
C LEU A 116 1.31 16.29 -17.81
N ALA A 117 0.96 15.14 -17.21
CA ALA A 117 -0.41 14.61 -17.23
C ALA A 117 -1.42 15.62 -16.63
N HIS A 118 -1.08 16.24 -15.49
CA HIS A 118 -1.92 17.27 -14.86
C HIS A 118 -2.02 18.56 -15.67
N THR A 119 -0.95 18.97 -16.35
CA THR A 119 -0.98 20.14 -17.26
C THR A 119 -1.95 19.89 -18.43
N LEU A 120 -1.99 18.67 -18.97
CA LEU A 120 -2.87 18.31 -20.08
C LEU A 120 -4.36 18.38 -19.70
N GLU A 121 -4.73 17.91 -18.51
CA GLU A 121 -6.11 18.07 -18.00
C GLU A 121 -6.47 19.56 -17.86
N LYS A 122 -5.59 20.37 -17.25
CA LYS A 122 -5.82 21.81 -17.06
C LYS A 122 -5.98 22.55 -18.39
N ALA A 123 -5.22 22.14 -19.40
CA ALA A 123 -5.32 22.65 -20.77
C ALA A 123 -6.53 22.10 -21.54
N LYS A 124 -7.39 21.31 -20.88
CA LYS A 124 -8.60 20.69 -21.43
C LYS A 124 -8.30 19.85 -22.67
N CYS A 125 -7.23 19.06 -22.59
CA CYS A 125 -6.95 18.02 -23.58
C CYS A 125 -8.13 17.04 -23.64
N ASP A 126 -8.57 16.74 -24.85
CA ASP A 126 -9.70 15.86 -25.16
C ASP A 126 -9.30 14.74 -26.14
N ASP A 127 -8.00 14.53 -26.39
CA ASP A 127 -7.56 13.34 -27.13
C ASP A 127 -7.71 12.10 -26.23
N PRO A 128 -8.46 11.08 -26.68
CA PRO A 128 -8.81 9.96 -25.81
C PRO A 128 -7.60 9.14 -25.36
N THR A 129 -6.59 8.97 -26.21
CA THR A 129 -5.39 8.20 -25.88
C THR A 129 -4.52 8.97 -24.90
N VAL A 130 -4.35 10.28 -25.10
CA VAL A 130 -3.57 11.13 -24.20
C VAL A 130 -4.19 11.14 -22.80
N MET A 131 -5.52 11.27 -22.70
CA MET A 131 -6.20 11.29 -21.41
C MET A 131 -6.23 9.91 -20.73
N LEU A 132 -6.34 8.80 -21.48
CA LEU A 132 -6.13 7.47 -20.91
C LEU A 132 -4.72 7.35 -20.30
N LEU A 133 -3.68 7.77 -21.01
CA LEU A 133 -2.30 7.72 -20.52
C LEU A 133 -2.09 8.62 -19.30
N ALA A 134 -2.67 9.82 -19.28
CA ALA A 134 -2.64 10.72 -18.13
C ALA A 134 -3.21 10.05 -16.87
N GLY A 135 -4.39 9.42 -16.99
CA GLY A 135 -5.00 8.67 -15.88
C GLY A 135 -4.18 7.45 -15.45
N MET A 136 -3.56 6.72 -16.38
CA MET A 136 -2.68 5.59 -16.05
C MET A 136 -1.39 6.03 -15.35
N ILE A 137 -0.84 7.19 -15.74
CA ILE A 137 0.37 7.80 -15.17
C ILE A 137 0.13 8.22 -13.72
N ASP A 138 -0.96 8.95 -13.47
CA ASP A 138 -1.29 9.39 -12.12
C ASP A 138 -1.56 8.21 -11.19
N ARG A 139 -2.27 7.18 -11.67
CA ARG A 139 -2.45 5.90 -10.98
C ARG A 139 -1.12 5.30 -10.50
N LYS A 140 -0.09 5.29 -11.33
CA LYS A 140 1.22 4.74 -10.95
C LYS A 140 2.03 5.64 -10.00
N SER A 141 1.74 6.94 -9.94
CA SER A 141 2.61 7.93 -9.28
C SER A 141 2.23 8.33 -7.84
N GLY A 142 1.07 7.91 -7.33
CA GLY A 142 0.56 8.31 -6.01
C GLY A 142 -0.88 8.83 -6.10
N THR A 143 -1.77 7.94 -6.54
CA THR A 143 -3.05 8.19 -7.20
C THR A 143 -3.97 9.26 -6.60
N ASP A 144 -4.36 10.26 -7.39
CA ASP A 144 -5.58 11.05 -7.21
C ASP A 144 -6.72 10.38 -8.01
N TRP A 145 -7.54 9.57 -7.34
CA TRP A 145 -8.62 8.83 -8.00
C TRP A 145 -9.67 9.73 -8.66
N ASN A 146 -9.81 10.99 -8.26
CA ASN A 146 -10.70 11.93 -8.95
C ASN A 146 -10.09 12.35 -10.29
N PHE A 147 -8.81 12.72 -10.29
CA PHE A 147 -8.09 13.04 -11.51
C PHE A 147 -8.09 11.85 -12.49
N VAL A 148 -7.80 10.63 -12.00
CA VAL A 148 -7.90 9.41 -12.82
C VAL A 148 -9.31 9.25 -13.38
N SER A 149 -10.35 9.36 -12.54
CA SER A 149 -11.74 9.24 -13.01
C SER A 149 -12.08 10.29 -14.07
N GLU A 150 -11.67 11.54 -13.89
CA GLU A 150 -11.95 12.64 -14.84
C GLU A 150 -11.25 12.40 -16.19
N CYS A 151 -9.96 12.05 -16.16
CA CYS A 151 -9.20 11.71 -17.35
C CYS A 151 -9.84 10.56 -18.13
N ILE A 152 -10.27 9.50 -17.43
CA ILE A 152 -10.87 8.33 -18.05
C ILE A 152 -12.25 8.62 -18.62
N GLN A 153 -13.05 9.49 -18.00
CA GLN A 153 -14.33 9.90 -18.57
C GLN A 153 -14.15 10.72 -19.86
N VAL A 154 -13.16 11.62 -19.91
CA VAL A 154 -12.79 12.34 -21.15
C VAL A 154 -12.32 11.34 -22.21
N ALA A 155 -11.50 10.36 -21.82
CA ALA A 155 -11.02 9.32 -22.71
C ALA A 155 -12.17 8.51 -23.32
N LEU A 156 -13.06 7.96 -22.48
CA LEU A 156 -14.21 7.16 -22.95
C LEU A 156 -15.11 7.93 -23.92
N LYS A 157 -15.41 9.21 -23.62
CA LYS A 157 -16.18 10.08 -24.52
C LYS A 157 -15.50 10.27 -25.88
N GLY A 158 -14.18 10.47 -25.88
CA GLY A 158 -13.42 10.60 -27.13
C GLY A 158 -13.38 9.30 -27.92
N MET A 159 -13.29 8.14 -27.27
CA MET A 159 -13.30 6.82 -27.91
C MET A 159 -14.67 6.46 -28.50
N GLU A 160 -15.76 6.86 -27.85
CA GLU A 160 -17.12 6.69 -28.38
C GLU A 160 -17.33 7.52 -29.66
N ALA A 161 -16.76 8.73 -29.69
CA ALA A 161 -16.83 9.63 -30.84
C ALA A 161 -15.92 9.22 -32.01
N ASP A 162 -14.92 8.36 -31.78
CA ASP A 162 -13.97 7.89 -32.79
C ASP A 162 -14.07 6.35 -32.96
N PRO A 163 -14.90 5.86 -33.90
CA PRO A 163 -15.06 4.43 -34.17
C PRO A 163 -13.78 3.71 -34.60
N ALA A 164 -12.75 4.45 -35.05
CA ALA A 164 -11.45 3.91 -35.42
C ALA A 164 -10.54 3.66 -34.21
N THR A 165 -10.94 4.09 -33.01
CA THR A 165 -10.25 3.74 -31.77
C THR A 165 -10.23 2.22 -31.59
N PRO A 166 -9.04 1.61 -31.41
CA PRO A 166 -8.95 0.18 -31.09
C PRO A 166 -9.71 -0.16 -29.82
N ALA A 167 -10.56 -1.19 -29.86
CA ALA A 167 -11.46 -1.55 -28.76
C ALA A 167 -10.73 -1.93 -27.48
N ILE A 168 -9.47 -2.38 -27.55
CA ILE A 168 -8.62 -2.62 -26.38
C ILE A 168 -8.44 -1.36 -25.51
N LEU A 169 -8.42 -0.16 -26.11
CA LEU A 169 -8.29 1.08 -25.35
C LEU A 169 -9.58 1.38 -24.58
N THR A 170 -10.73 1.17 -25.21
CA THR A 170 -12.04 1.30 -24.57
C THR A 170 -12.23 0.27 -23.45
N PHE A 171 -11.75 -0.97 -23.65
CA PHE A 171 -11.73 -1.99 -22.62
C PHE A 171 -10.89 -1.56 -21.41
N HIS A 172 -9.63 -1.15 -21.62
CA HIS A 172 -8.77 -0.69 -20.53
C HIS A 172 -9.30 0.56 -19.83
N ALA A 173 -9.86 1.51 -20.57
CA ALA A 173 -10.46 2.71 -19.99
C ALA A 173 -11.64 2.35 -19.08
N ASN A 174 -12.52 1.43 -19.49
CA ASN A 174 -13.64 0.99 -18.66
C ASN A 174 -13.18 0.20 -17.43
N VAL A 175 -12.20 -0.71 -17.57
CA VAL A 175 -11.62 -1.44 -16.42
C VAL A 175 -10.98 -0.47 -15.42
N LEU A 176 -10.22 0.51 -15.90
CA LEU A 176 -9.61 1.53 -15.05
C LEU A 176 -10.67 2.46 -14.43
N SER A 177 -11.76 2.75 -15.14
CA SER A 177 -12.89 3.50 -14.59
C SER A 177 -13.57 2.76 -13.45
N ALA A 178 -13.81 1.45 -13.60
CA ALA A 178 -14.38 0.61 -12.56
C ALA A 178 -13.52 0.68 -11.28
N TRP A 179 -12.22 0.55 -11.45
CA TRP A 179 -11.28 0.63 -10.35
C TRP A 179 -11.21 2.03 -9.71
N ALA A 180 -11.21 3.10 -10.50
CA ALA A 180 -11.25 4.46 -9.99
C ALA A 180 -12.55 4.73 -9.22
N TYR A 181 -13.69 4.20 -9.67
CA TYR A 181 -14.96 4.30 -8.95
C TYR A 181 -14.97 3.56 -7.61
N ARG A 182 -14.38 2.36 -7.58
CA ARG A 182 -14.18 1.60 -6.33
C ARG A 182 -13.37 2.40 -5.31
N ASN A 183 -12.27 3.01 -5.73
CA ASN A 183 -11.37 3.73 -4.82
C ASN A 183 -11.78 5.20 -4.53
N SER A 184 -12.72 5.79 -5.28
CA SER A 184 -13.19 7.17 -5.07
C SER A 184 -14.50 7.29 -4.27
N TYR A 185 -14.91 6.23 -3.55
CA TYR A 185 -16.20 6.14 -2.85
C TYR A 185 -17.43 6.27 -3.77
N ARG A 186 -17.29 5.92 -5.05
CA ARG A 186 -18.36 5.93 -6.07
C ARG A 186 -18.68 4.50 -6.56
N SER A 187 -18.67 3.52 -5.65
CA SER A 187 -18.74 2.07 -5.97
C SER A 187 -19.89 1.69 -6.92
N LYS A 188 -21.06 2.35 -6.82
CA LYS A 188 -22.22 2.09 -7.69
C LYS A 188 -21.93 2.20 -9.19
N ASN A 189 -20.95 3.01 -9.58
CA ASN A 189 -20.58 3.18 -10.98
C ASN A 189 -19.58 2.13 -11.47
N SER A 190 -19.00 1.33 -10.55
CA SER A 190 -18.04 0.27 -10.88
C SER A 190 -18.69 -0.82 -11.74
N ALA A 191 -19.88 -1.31 -11.34
CA ALA A 191 -20.62 -2.33 -12.08
C ALA A 191 -20.92 -1.90 -13.53
N THR A 192 -21.42 -0.69 -13.74
CA THR A 192 -21.69 -0.14 -15.08
C THR A 192 -20.42 -0.07 -15.94
N ALA A 193 -19.30 0.34 -15.34
CA ALA A 193 -18.03 0.37 -16.06
C ALA A 193 -17.55 -1.04 -16.46
N LEU A 194 -17.75 -2.06 -15.62
CA LEU A 194 -17.45 -3.45 -15.97
C LEU A 194 -18.36 -3.99 -17.08
N ASP A 195 -19.66 -3.68 -17.05
CA ASP A 195 -20.60 -4.05 -18.12
C ASP A 195 -20.19 -3.41 -19.48
N ASN A 196 -19.70 -2.16 -19.45
CA ASN A 196 -19.14 -1.50 -20.64
C ASN A 196 -17.82 -2.12 -21.11
N ALA A 197 -16.97 -2.58 -20.17
CA ALA A 197 -15.74 -3.29 -20.51
C ALA A 197 -16.04 -4.61 -21.24
N VAL A 198 -17.01 -5.39 -20.75
CA VAL A 198 -17.47 -6.63 -21.42
C VAL A 198 -17.93 -6.36 -22.86
N SER A 199 -18.65 -5.25 -23.09
CA SER A 199 -19.10 -4.87 -24.43
C SER A 199 -17.94 -4.59 -25.40
N SER A 200 -16.86 -4.00 -24.89
CA SER A 200 -15.64 -3.70 -25.68
C SER A 200 -14.75 -4.94 -25.87
N TYR A 201 -14.79 -5.89 -24.92
CA TYR A 201 -13.98 -7.09 -24.91
C TYR A 201 -14.17 -7.96 -26.17
N LYS A 202 -15.40 -8.18 -26.64
CA LYS A 202 -15.62 -8.99 -27.85
C LYS A 202 -15.05 -8.31 -29.10
N LYS A 203 -15.18 -6.98 -29.17
CA LYS A 203 -14.76 -6.19 -30.34
C LYS A 203 -13.24 -6.24 -30.57
N MET A 204 -12.44 -6.25 -29.49
CA MET A 204 -10.97 -6.24 -29.61
C MET A 204 -10.35 -7.50 -30.24
N PHE A 205 -11.11 -8.60 -30.35
CA PHE A 205 -10.66 -9.80 -31.08
C PHE A 205 -11.00 -9.77 -32.57
N SER A 206 -11.83 -8.83 -32.99
CA SER A 206 -12.30 -8.68 -34.37
C SER A 206 -11.75 -7.44 -35.07
N ASP A 207 -11.12 -6.52 -34.33
CA ASP A 207 -10.53 -5.30 -34.87
C ASP A 207 -8.99 -5.38 -34.93
N SER A 208 -8.34 -4.24 -35.19
CA SER A 208 -6.88 -4.13 -35.31
C SER A 208 -6.14 -3.99 -33.96
N SER A 209 -6.82 -4.26 -32.83
CA SER A 209 -6.20 -4.19 -31.50
C SER A 209 -5.02 -5.16 -31.39
N PHE A 210 -5.13 -6.38 -31.89
CA PHE A 210 -4.07 -7.38 -31.87
C PHE A 210 -3.93 -8.10 -33.21
N LEU A 211 -2.70 -8.36 -33.62
CA LEU A 211 -2.39 -9.27 -34.72
C LEU A 211 -2.44 -10.72 -34.24
N PRO A 212 -2.65 -11.69 -35.16
CA PRO A 212 -2.64 -13.12 -34.80
C PRO A 212 -1.36 -13.59 -34.11
N THR A 213 -0.23 -12.92 -34.36
CA THR A 213 1.07 -13.22 -33.73
C THR A 213 1.24 -12.61 -32.34
N GLU A 214 0.30 -11.77 -31.89
CA GLU A 214 0.39 -11.00 -30.64
C GLU A 214 -0.48 -11.59 -29.52
N SER A 215 -0.86 -12.87 -29.63
CA SER A 215 -1.69 -13.53 -28.61
C SER A 215 -1.05 -13.49 -27.21
N GLU A 216 0.29 -13.53 -27.11
CA GLU A 216 0.97 -13.38 -25.82
C GLU A 216 0.75 -12.00 -25.18
N LEU A 217 0.89 -10.92 -25.96
CA LEU A 217 0.66 -9.56 -25.47
C LEU A 217 -0.79 -9.35 -25.04
N LEU A 218 -1.73 -9.87 -25.83
CA LEU A 218 -3.15 -9.89 -25.48
C LEU A 218 -3.40 -10.55 -24.12
N ILE A 219 -2.86 -11.75 -23.89
CA ILE A 219 -3.02 -12.44 -22.61
C ILE A 219 -2.44 -11.61 -21.45
N ARG A 220 -1.28 -10.97 -21.63
CA ARG A 220 -0.72 -10.07 -20.59
C ARG A 220 -1.64 -8.90 -20.27
N HIS A 221 -2.19 -8.24 -21.28
CA HIS A 221 -3.10 -7.10 -21.09
C HIS A 221 -4.39 -7.53 -20.40
N LEU A 222 -4.90 -8.72 -20.71
CA LEU A 222 -6.05 -9.31 -20.02
C LEU A 222 -5.75 -9.66 -18.56
N ILE A 223 -4.62 -10.30 -18.27
CA ILE A 223 -4.19 -10.60 -16.88
C ILE A 223 -4.07 -9.31 -16.07
N PHE A 224 -3.45 -8.27 -16.65
CA PHE A 224 -3.38 -6.96 -16.01
C PHE A 224 -4.77 -6.39 -15.72
N ALA A 225 -5.70 -6.45 -16.68
CA ALA A 225 -7.06 -5.97 -16.49
C ALA A 225 -7.81 -6.76 -15.41
N TRP A 226 -7.68 -8.09 -15.39
CA TRP A 226 -8.34 -8.94 -14.40
C TRP A 226 -7.84 -8.71 -12.98
N ARG A 227 -6.54 -8.46 -12.81
CA ARG A 227 -5.97 -8.04 -11.52
C ARG A 227 -6.47 -6.69 -11.05
N VAL A 228 -6.78 -5.77 -11.98
CA VAL A 228 -7.40 -4.49 -11.62
C VAL A 228 -8.84 -4.66 -11.12
N VAL A 229 -9.57 -5.60 -11.73
CA VAL A 229 -10.95 -5.94 -11.33
C VAL A 229 -10.99 -6.66 -9.98
N ASP A 230 -9.99 -7.48 -9.67
CA ASP A 230 -9.87 -8.19 -8.40
C ASP A 230 -10.06 -7.22 -7.19
N PRO A 231 -11.07 -7.46 -6.33
CA PRO A 231 -11.35 -6.62 -5.16
C PRO A 231 -10.21 -6.60 -4.14
N HIS A 232 -9.35 -7.63 -4.11
CA HIS A 232 -8.21 -7.71 -3.21
C HIS A 232 -7.04 -6.80 -3.61
N ASN A 233 -6.99 -6.36 -4.87
CA ASN A 233 -5.96 -5.45 -5.39
C ASN A 233 -6.30 -3.95 -5.16
N GLY A 234 -6.95 -3.61 -4.06
CA GLY A 234 -7.39 -2.24 -3.74
C GLY A 234 -7.75 -2.06 -2.27
N GLY A 235 -8.27 -0.88 -1.90
CA GLY A 235 -8.70 -0.57 -0.52
C GLY A 235 -9.89 -1.43 -0.04
N ALA A 236 -10.69 -0.90 0.88
CA ALA A 236 -11.86 -1.63 1.39
C ALA A 236 -12.77 -2.11 0.24
N HIS A 237 -13.00 -3.42 0.15
CA HIS A 237 -13.91 -4.03 -0.80
C HIS A 237 -15.19 -4.49 -0.09
N THR A 238 -16.27 -4.60 -0.87
CA THR A 238 -17.59 -5.03 -0.40
C THR A 238 -17.99 -6.34 -1.06
N LYS A 239 -18.96 -7.06 -0.49
CA LYS A 239 -19.59 -8.22 -1.14
C LYS A 239 -20.16 -7.88 -2.53
N GLU A 240 -20.58 -6.64 -2.75
CA GLU A 240 -21.05 -6.18 -4.06
C GLU A 240 -19.91 -6.13 -5.07
N ASP A 241 -18.69 -5.74 -4.65
CA ASP A 241 -17.51 -5.74 -5.53
C ASP A 241 -17.12 -7.16 -5.95
N GLU A 242 -17.17 -8.13 -5.03
CA GLU A 242 -16.93 -9.56 -5.34
C GLU A 242 -17.93 -10.10 -6.36
N ASN A 243 -19.23 -9.83 -6.15
CA ASN A 243 -20.27 -10.26 -7.08
C ASN A 243 -20.10 -9.63 -8.47
N ASN A 244 -19.72 -8.35 -8.53
CA ASN A 244 -19.48 -7.66 -9.79
C ASN A 244 -18.24 -8.22 -10.52
N ALA A 245 -17.16 -8.51 -9.80
CA ALA A 245 -15.95 -9.13 -10.35
C ALA A 245 -16.25 -10.54 -10.89
N LYS A 246 -16.93 -11.38 -10.10
CA LYS A 246 -17.37 -12.71 -10.52
C LYS A 246 -18.22 -12.67 -11.79
N ARG A 247 -19.27 -11.85 -11.81
CA ARG A 247 -20.14 -11.69 -12.99
C ARG A 247 -19.33 -11.27 -14.23
N PHE A 248 -18.38 -10.36 -14.06
CA PHE A 248 -17.49 -9.94 -15.13
C PHE A 248 -16.64 -11.12 -15.66
N TYR A 249 -16.08 -11.96 -14.79
CA TYR A 249 -15.31 -13.14 -15.19
C TYR A 249 -16.17 -14.19 -15.91
N GLU A 250 -17.38 -14.47 -15.41
CA GLU A 250 -18.31 -15.44 -16.01
C GLU A 250 -18.70 -15.05 -17.44
N ILE A 251 -19.07 -13.78 -17.67
CA ILE A 251 -19.46 -13.34 -19.02
C ILE A 251 -18.29 -13.43 -20.01
N ILE A 252 -17.08 -13.11 -19.55
CA ILE A 252 -15.87 -13.28 -20.37
C ILE A 252 -15.65 -14.76 -20.67
N LEU A 253 -15.67 -15.62 -19.64
CA LEU A 253 -15.45 -17.06 -19.73
C LEU A 253 -16.38 -17.72 -20.75
N GLU A 254 -17.68 -17.40 -20.70
CA GLU A 254 -18.70 -17.91 -21.64
C GLU A 254 -18.38 -17.58 -23.10
N SER A 255 -17.69 -16.47 -23.35
CA SER A 255 -17.38 -16.03 -24.72
C SER A 255 -16.04 -16.56 -25.26
N VAL A 256 -15.15 -17.10 -24.40
CA VAL A 256 -13.81 -17.55 -24.81
C VAL A 256 -13.84 -18.60 -25.95
N PRO A 257 -14.75 -19.60 -25.95
CA PRO A 257 -14.79 -20.60 -27.02
C PRO A 257 -14.96 -19.99 -28.42
N ASP A 258 -15.73 -18.91 -28.54
CA ASP A 258 -16.09 -18.26 -29.79
C ASP A 258 -15.00 -17.31 -30.33
N LEU A 259 -13.95 -17.03 -29.55
CA LEU A 259 -12.90 -16.10 -29.95
C LEU A 259 -12.00 -16.69 -31.05
N THR A 260 -11.53 -15.84 -31.97
CA THR A 260 -10.54 -16.24 -32.98
C THR A 260 -9.13 -16.16 -32.40
N LEU A 261 -8.81 -17.09 -31.49
CA LEU A 261 -7.50 -17.20 -30.83
C LEU A 261 -6.90 -18.60 -30.97
N PRO A 262 -5.57 -18.74 -30.89
CA PRO A 262 -4.94 -20.04 -30.72
C PRO A 262 -5.47 -20.76 -29.47
N ASP A 263 -5.60 -22.09 -29.54
CA ASP A 263 -6.15 -22.90 -28.44
C ASP A 263 -5.41 -22.69 -27.12
N TRP A 264 -4.08 -22.53 -27.15
CA TRP A 264 -3.29 -22.31 -25.94
C TRP A 264 -3.71 -21.03 -25.21
N ALA A 265 -4.07 -19.98 -25.96
CA ALA A 265 -4.50 -18.70 -25.42
C ALA A 265 -5.91 -18.84 -24.82
N LYS A 266 -6.83 -19.50 -25.53
CA LYS A 266 -8.18 -19.81 -25.01
C LYS A 266 -8.12 -20.60 -23.70
N HIS A 267 -7.32 -21.68 -23.68
CA HIS A 267 -7.13 -22.50 -22.48
C HIS A 267 -6.47 -21.71 -21.34
N THR A 268 -5.52 -20.81 -21.64
CA THR A 268 -4.95 -19.92 -20.61
C THR A 268 -6.02 -19.03 -20.00
N MET A 269 -6.88 -18.43 -20.84
CA MET A 269 -7.96 -17.55 -20.40
C MET A 269 -8.98 -18.28 -19.56
N ILE A 270 -9.47 -19.43 -20.04
CA ILE A 270 -10.37 -20.31 -19.28
C ILE A 270 -9.76 -20.64 -17.92
N GLY A 271 -8.49 -21.07 -17.94
CA GLY A 271 -7.73 -21.40 -16.75
C GLY A 271 -7.74 -20.33 -15.67
N ILE A 272 -7.33 -19.11 -16.05
CA ILE A 272 -7.22 -17.97 -15.13
C ILE A 272 -8.60 -17.47 -14.68
N LEU A 273 -9.60 -17.42 -15.58
CA LEU A 273 -10.95 -16.97 -15.24
C LEU A 273 -11.63 -17.93 -14.25
N GLU A 274 -11.48 -19.24 -14.47
CA GLU A 274 -11.99 -20.27 -13.54
C GLU A 274 -11.30 -20.17 -12.17
N SER A 275 -9.99 -19.88 -12.14
CA SER A 275 -9.23 -19.59 -10.91
C SER A 275 -9.82 -18.38 -10.17
N ASN A 276 -9.97 -17.25 -10.85
CA ASN A 276 -10.51 -16.02 -10.27
C ASN A 276 -11.98 -16.16 -9.81
N ILE A 277 -12.80 -16.96 -10.50
CA ILE A 277 -14.18 -17.25 -10.07
C ILE A 277 -14.17 -18.09 -8.80
N ALA A 278 -13.26 -19.05 -8.68
CA ALA A 278 -13.09 -19.82 -7.45
C ALA A 278 -12.71 -18.92 -6.27
N ASP A 279 -11.77 -17.99 -6.47
CA ASP A 279 -11.33 -17.04 -5.43
C ASP A 279 -12.46 -16.09 -5.03
N ALA A 280 -13.17 -15.49 -5.99
CA ALA A 280 -14.33 -14.64 -5.68
C ALA A 280 -15.42 -15.40 -4.90
N ASN A 281 -15.61 -16.69 -5.20
CA ASN A 281 -16.55 -17.54 -4.47
C ASN A 281 -16.14 -17.77 -3.00
N GLU A 282 -14.86 -17.71 -2.63
CA GLU A 282 -14.45 -17.85 -1.22
C GLU A 282 -15.03 -16.74 -0.32
N TYR A 283 -15.34 -15.58 -0.91
CA TYR A 283 -15.83 -14.40 -0.20
C TYR A 283 -17.36 -14.22 -0.30
N ILE A 284 -18.04 -15.07 -1.08
CA ILE A 284 -19.49 -15.05 -1.26
C ILE A 284 -20.12 -16.13 -0.37
N GLU A 285 -20.86 -15.73 0.67
CA GLU A 285 -21.46 -16.64 1.68
C GLU A 285 -22.36 -17.75 1.09
N GLU A 286 -22.88 -17.55 -0.12
CA GLU A 286 -23.75 -18.51 -0.80
C GLU A 286 -22.98 -19.59 -1.58
N ALA A 287 -21.68 -19.40 -1.82
CA ALA A 287 -20.84 -20.39 -2.48
C ALA A 287 -20.53 -21.54 -1.53
N ASN A 288 -20.58 -22.77 -2.05
CA ASN A 288 -20.19 -23.96 -1.32
C ASN A 288 -18.80 -24.46 -1.76
N GLU A 289 -18.12 -25.21 -0.89
CA GLU A 289 -16.79 -25.76 -1.15
C GLU A 289 -16.73 -26.63 -2.42
N GLU A 290 -17.83 -27.29 -2.78
CA GLU A 290 -17.93 -28.11 -4.00
C GLU A 290 -17.82 -27.28 -5.27
N SER A 291 -18.49 -26.12 -5.32
CA SER A 291 -18.42 -25.18 -6.45
C SER A 291 -17.01 -24.60 -6.60
N ILE A 292 -16.36 -24.20 -5.50
CA ILE A 292 -14.98 -23.72 -5.50
C ILE A 292 -14.04 -24.80 -6.04
N ALA A 293 -14.17 -26.04 -5.53
CA ALA A 293 -13.37 -27.17 -5.99
C ALA A 293 -13.59 -27.51 -7.48
N GLU A 294 -14.82 -27.38 -7.99
CA GLU A 294 -15.15 -27.60 -9.39
C GLU A 294 -14.45 -26.57 -10.30
N HIS A 295 -14.55 -25.29 -9.97
CA HIS A 295 -13.88 -24.21 -10.71
C HIS A 295 -12.36 -24.39 -10.71
N ARG A 296 -11.75 -24.71 -9.55
CA ARG A 296 -10.31 -25.01 -9.47
C ARG A 296 -9.89 -26.22 -10.31
N LYS A 297 -10.73 -27.25 -10.39
CA LYS A 297 -10.48 -28.41 -11.26
C LYS A 297 -10.54 -28.02 -12.74
N LYS A 298 -11.50 -27.21 -13.15
CA LYS A 298 -11.60 -26.67 -14.52
C LYS A 298 -10.37 -25.82 -14.85
N ALA A 299 -9.99 -24.92 -13.94
CA ALA A 299 -8.81 -24.10 -14.03
C ALA A 299 -7.55 -24.94 -14.29
N ARG A 300 -7.28 -25.93 -13.43
CA ARG A 300 -6.11 -26.83 -13.56
C ARG A 300 -6.08 -27.55 -14.91
N ASN A 301 -7.20 -28.12 -15.34
CA ASN A 301 -7.27 -28.85 -16.61
C ASN A 301 -6.95 -27.95 -17.79
N ALA A 302 -7.54 -26.75 -17.83
CA ALA A 302 -7.32 -25.78 -18.89
C ALA A 302 -5.87 -25.27 -18.91
N LEU A 303 -5.30 -24.90 -17.76
CA LEU A 303 -3.91 -24.40 -17.68
C LEU A 303 -2.89 -25.47 -18.08
N LYS A 304 -3.10 -26.74 -17.69
CA LYS A 304 -2.24 -27.86 -18.17
C LYS A 304 -2.28 -28.01 -19.68
N LEU A 305 -3.47 -27.89 -20.31
CA LEU A 305 -3.61 -27.94 -21.76
C LEU A 305 -2.91 -26.74 -22.43
N ALA A 306 -3.10 -25.54 -21.88
CA ALA A 306 -2.47 -24.32 -22.37
C ALA A 306 -0.93 -24.44 -22.37
N TRP A 307 -0.34 -24.86 -21.25
CA TRP A 307 1.10 -25.05 -21.13
C TRP A 307 1.63 -26.11 -22.10
N LYS A 308 0.93 -27.26 -22.25
CA LYS A 308 1.33 -28.30 -23.22
C LYS A 308 1.35 -27.78 -24.65
N GLN A 309 0.39 -26.92 -25.01
CA GLN A 309 0.27 -26.36 -26.36
C GLN A 309 1.28 -25.23 -26.62
N ASN A 310 1.63 -24.43 -25.60
CA ASN A 310 2.63 -23.37 -25.70
C ASN A 310 3.47 -23.23 -24.43
N PRO A 311 4.50 -24.07 -24.24
CA PRO A 311 5.34 -24.02 -23.04
C PRO A 311 6.26 -22.79 -22.98
N LYS A 312 6.30 -21.96 -24.03
CA LYS A 312 7.07 -20.70 -24.06
C LYS A 312 6.31 -19.51 -23.46
N ALA A 313 5.02 -19.66 -23.18
CA ALA A 313 4.23 -18.65 -22.49
C ALA A 313 4.24 -18.96 -20.97
N PRO A 314 4.64 -18.02 -20.10
CA PRO A 314 4.82 -18.31 -18.68
C PRO A 314 3.49 -18.35 -17.89
N PHE A 315 2.39 -17.86 -18.48
CA PHE A 315 1.13 -17.58 -17.77
C PHE A 315 0.52 -18.82 -17.13
N ALA A 316 0.37 -19.89 -17.91
CA ALA A 316 -0.30 -21.10 -17.44
C ALA A 316 0.50 -21.78 -16.33
N ALA A 317 1.83 -21.84 -16.48
CA ALA A 317 2.71 -22.39 -15.46
C ALA A 317 2.71 -21.54 -14.18
N ALA A 318 2.71 -20.21 -14.29
CA ALA A 318 2.68 -19.34 -13.12
C ALA A 318 1.37 -19.46 -12.33
N GLU A 319 0.22 -19.52 -13.01
CA GLU A 319 -1.08 -19.70 -12.35
C GLU A 319 -1.20 -21.09 -11.68
N MET A 320 -0.62 -22.13 -12.30
CA MET A 320 -0.56 -23.46 -11.69
C MET A 320 0.21 -23.51 -10.37
N ILE A 321 1.09 -22.56 -10.07
CA ILE A 321 1.77 -22.47 -8.76
C ILE A 321 0.75 -22.28 -7.64
N ILE A 322 -0.24 -21.40 -7.85
CA ILE A 322 -1.31 -21.11 -6.89
C ILE A 322 -2.16 -22.38 -6.69
N LEU A 323 -2.68 -22.94 -7.79
CA LEU A 323 -3.55 -24.12 -7.74
C LEU A 323 -2.86 -25.38 -7.20
N ALA A 324 -1.55 -25.54 -7.42
CA ALA A 324 -0.77 -26.65 -6.89
C ALA A 324 -0.46 -26.50 -5.40
N SER A 325 -0.52 -25.27 -4.86
CA SER A 325 -0.29 -25.02 -3.43
C SER A 325 -1.45 -25.52 -2.58
N GLU A 326 -2.65 -25.54 -3.14
CA GLU A 326 -3.88 -25.90 -2.45
C GLU A 326 -4.18 -27.40 -2.52
N ASP A 327 -3.77 -28.07 -3.59
CA ASP A 327 -4.07 -29.48 -3.85
C ASP A 327 -2.94 -30.40 -3.37
N LYS A 328 -3.17 -31.11 -2.27
CA LYS A 328 -2.21 -32.08 -1.72
C LYS A 328 -2.22 -33.44 -2.45
N ALA A 329 -3.07 -33.63 -3.46
CA ALA A 329 -3.29 -34.93 -4.07
C ALA A 329 -2.19 -35.36 -5.06
N ASP A 330 -1.59 -34.43 -5.81
CA ASP A 330 -0.56 -34.73 -6.81
C ASP A 330 0.83 -34.28 -6.36
N LYS A 331 1.58 -35.22 -5.76
CA LYS A 331 2.95 -34.96 -5.29
C LYS A 331 3.97 -34.71 -6.42
N SER A 332 3.61 -35.01 -7.67
CA SER A 332 4.54 -34.85 -8.81
C SER A 332 4.54 -33.44 -9.39
N GLU A 333 3.44 -32.72 -9.25
CA GLU A 333 3.24 -31.38 -9.81
C GLU A 333 3.26 -30.30 -8.71
N THR A 334 4.38 -30.23 -7.99
CA THR A 334 4.54 -29.26 -6.90
C THR A 334 4.53 -27.80 -7.39
N PRO A 335 4.27 -26.81 -6.52
CA PRO A 335 4.45 -25.40 -6.83
C PRO A 335 5.83 -25.08 -7.40
N ARG A 336 6.88 -25.74 -6.89
CA ARG A 336 8.24 -25.60 -7.41
C ARG A 336 8.39 -26.11 -8.86
N TYR A 337 7.76 -27.23 -9.19
CA TYR A 337 7.77 -27.76 -10.56
C TYR A 337 7.17 -26.74 -11.55
N TRP A 338 6.01 -26.17 -11.22
CA TRP A 338 5.36 -25.16 -12.05
C TRP A 338 6.14 -23.84 -12.11
N PHE A 339 6.78 -23.45 -11.01
CA PHE A 339 7.69 -22.31 -10.99
C PHE A 339 8.87 -22.48 -11.96
N ASP A 340 9.55 -23.63 -11.91
CA ASP A 340 10.68 -23.92 -12.81
C ASP A 340 10.25 -23.88 -14.29
N LEU A 341 9.03 -24.35 -14.61
CA LEU A 341 8.45 -24.24 -15.95
C LEU A 341 8.17 -22.78 -16.35
N ALA A 342 7.65 -21.96 -15.44
CA ALA A 342 7.36 -20.56 -15.71
C ALA A 342 8.65 -19.76 -15.97
N ILE A 343 9.70 -19.96 -15.16
CA ILE A 343 10.97 -19.25 -15.34
C ILE A 343 11.80 -19.79 -16.52
N ALA A 344 11.56 -21.03 -16.96
CA ALA A 344 12.12 -21.53 -18.21
C ALA A 344 11.51 -20.81 -19.44
N ALA A 345 10.24 -20.42 -19.35
CA ALA A 345 9.54 -19.66 -20.39
C ALA A 345 9.93 -18.17 -20.39
N GLN A 346 9.97 -17.53 -19.22
CA GLN A 346 10.49 -16.18 -19.01
C GLN A 346 11.11 -16.07 -17.60
N CYS A 347 12.42 -15.89 -17.52
CA CYS A 347 13.18 -16.05 -16.28
C CYS A 347 12.87 -15.03 -15.18
N ASP A 348 12.34 -13.87 -15.53
CA ASP A 348 11.97 -12.78 -14.63
C ASP A 348 10.45 -12.53 -14.61
N TYR A 349 9.64 -13.54 -14.92
CA TYR A 349 8.19 -13.42 -14.87
C TYR A 349 7.70 -13.25 -13.43
N GLU A 350 7.55 -11.99 -13.01
CA GLU A 350 7.26 -11.57 -11.64
C GLU A 350 6.08 -12.30 -10.97
N PRO A 351 4.96 -12.59 -11.67
CA PRO A 351 3.87 -13.36 -11.10
C PRO A 351 4.27 -14.72 -10.53
N ALA A 352 5.20 -15.44 -11.17
CA ALA A 352 5.65 -16.74 -10.70
C ALA A 352 6.42 -16.62 -9.37
N TYR A 353 7.25 -15.59 -9.24
CA TYR A 353 7.98 -15.31 -8.00
C TYR A 353 7.04 -14.90 -6.86
N LYS A 354 6.04 -14.05 -7.14
CA LYS A 354 5.01 -13.67 -6.16
C LYS A 354 4.22 -14.88 -5.67
N ALA A 355 3.78 -15.74 -6.58
CA ALA A 355 3.07 -16.97 -6.23
C ALA A 355 3.92 -17.87 -5.31
N MET A 356 5.22 -18.00 -5.57
CA MET A 356 6.12 -18.74 -4.68
C MET A 356 6.31 -18.08 -3.31
N ILE A 357 6.38 -16.74 -3.23
CA ILE A 357 6.46 -16.04 -1.95
C ILE A 357 5.19 -16.29 -1.12
N HIS A 358 4.02 -16.32 -1.75
CA HIS A 358 2.76 -16.59 -1.06
C HIS A 358 2.55 -18.07 -0.74
N HIS A 359 3.24 -18.98 -1.44
CA HIS A 359 3.18 -20.42 -1.17
C HIS A 359 3.88 -20.83 0.13
N TYR A 360 5.00 -20.19 0.46
CA TYR A 360 5.80 -20.61 1.62
C TYR A 360 5.26 -20.00 2.92
N ASP A 361 4.56 -20.82 3.71
CA ASP A 361 4.17 -20.48 5.08
C ASP A 361 5.35 -20.58 6.08
N ASP A 362 6.39 -21.35 5.74
CA ASP A 362 7.59 -21.53 6.56
C ASP A 362 8.64 -20.45 6.27
N GLU A 363 9.02 -19.70 7.31
CA GLU A 363 9.97 -18.59 7.21
C GLU A 363 11.33 -19.03 6.65
N GLU A 364 11.82 -20.22 7.01
CA GLU A 364 13.13 -20.70 6.53
C GLU A 364 13.07 -21.12 5.06
N GLN A 365 11.98 -21.74 4.60
CA GLN A 365 11.75 -22.01 3.17
C GLN A 365 11.62 -20.73 2.35
N LEU A 366 10.87 -19.74 2.86
CA LEU A 366 10.71 -18.43 2.21
C LEU A 366 12.07 -17.70 2.13
N LEU A 367 12.85 -17.72 3.21
CA LEU A 367 14.19 -17.15 3.23
C LEU A 367 15.12 -17.87 2.24
N ALA A 368 15.12 -19.20 2.22
CA ALA A 368 15.92 -20.00 1.29
C ALA A 368 15.55 -19.72 -0.18
N PHE A 369 14.26 -19.58 -0.49
CA PHE A 369 13.80 -19.16 -1.81
C PHE A 369 14.29 -17.76 -2.17
N GLY A 370 14.19 -16.80 -1.26
CA GLY A 370 14.73 -15.45 -1.45
C GLY A 370 16.24 -15.47 -1.71
N MET A 371 17.01 -16.21 -0.91
CA MET A 371 18.46 -16.35 -1.09
C MET A 371 18.81 -16.99 -2.43
N SER A 372 18.01 -17.97 -2.87
CA SER A 372 18.14 -18.59 -4.20
C SER A 372 17.95 -17.56 -5.31
N CYS A 373 16.98 -16.66 -5.18
CA CYS A 373 16.76 -15.55 -6.11
C CYS A 373 17.96 -14.57 -6.13
N ALA A 374 18.48 -14.18 -4.96
CA ALA A 374 19.68 -13.34 -4.86
C ALA A 374 20.91 -14.02 -5.48
N GLY A 375 21.06 -15.33 -5.28
CA GLY A 375 22.15 -16.16 -5.81
C GLY A 375 22.20 -16.29 -7.33
N THR A 376 21.18 -15.79 -8.05
CA THR A 376 21.20 -15.67 -9.51
C THR A 376 22.14 -14.56 -9.99
N LYS A 377 22.35 -13.52 -9.16
CA LYS A 377 23.16 -12.33 -9.47
C LYS A 377 22.81 -11.63 -10.79
N ARG A 378 21.60 -11.86 -11.30
CA ARG A 378 21.05 -11.18 -12.48
C ARG A 378 20.53 -9.80 -12.10
N PHE A 379 21.44 -8.91 -11.68
CA PHE A 379 21.09 -7.55 -11.27
C PHE A 379 20.61 -6.67 -12.42
N ASP A 380 20.80 -7.12 -13.67
CA ASP A 380 20.13 -6.58 -14.85
C ASP A 380 18.61 -6.83 -14.82
N LEU A 381 18.14 -7.82 -14.06
CA LEU A 381 16.73 -8.19 -13.88
C LEU A 381 16.24 -7.94 -12.43
N GLU A 382 14.93 -8.02 -12.20
CA GLU A 382 14.35 -7.91 -10.84
C GLU A 382 14.39 -9.21 -10.02
N VAL A 383 14.99 -10.29 -10.54
CA VAL A 383 15.02 -11.58 -9.83
C VAL A 383 15.64 -11.44 -8.44
N PRO A 384 16.80 -10.78 -8.25
CA PRO A 384 17.37 -10.60 -6.91
C PRO A 384 16.52 -9.75 -5.95
N VAL A 385 15.62 -8.88 -6.43
CA VAL A 385 14.71 -8.09 -5.56
C VAL A 385 13.75 -8.99 -4.78
N GLN A 386 13.45 -10.18 -5.28
CA GLN A 386 12.55 -11.12 -4.59
C GLN A 386 13.09 -11.53 -3.21
N PHE A 387 14.42 -11.52 -2.99
CA PHE A 387 14.98 -11.67 -1.64
C PHE A 387 14.49 -10.59 -0.68
N THR A 388 14.51 -9.33 -1.12
CA THR A 388 14.06 -8.21 -0.29
C THR A 388 12.56 -8.29 -0.02
N ARG A 389 11.77 -8.77 -0.99
CA ARG A 389 10.33 -8.99 -0.83
C ARG A 389 10.02 -10.13 0.15
N ALA A 390 10.74 -11.25 0.05
CA ALA A 390 10.64 -12.35 1.01
C ALA A 390 10.96 -11.87 2.44
N CYS A 391 12.06 -11.12 2.63
CA CYS A 391 12.39 -10.52 3.91
C CYS A 391 11.30 -9.56 4.43
N ASN A 392 10.76 -8.70 3.57
CA ASN A 392 9.69 -7.79 3.97
C ASN A 392 8.40 -8.54 4.37
N ASN A 393 8.07 -9.65 3.69
CA ASN A 393 6.89 -10.46 4.00
C ASN A 393 7.05 -11.19 5.35
N MET A 394 8.22 -11.78 5.63
CA MET A 394 8.51 -12.38 6.95
C MET A 394 8.48 -11.35 8.09
N MET A 395 8.90 -10.11 7.82
CA MET A 395 8.95 -9.06 8.83
C MET A 395 7.67 -8.23 8.93
N GLU A 396 6.65 -8.52 8.13
CA GLU A 396 5.41 -7.77 8.15
C GLU A 396 4.76 -7.86 9.54
N GLY A 397 4.67 -6.71 10.23
CA GLY A 397 4.13 -6.62 11.59
C GLY A 397 5.09 -6.99 12.72
N ASN A 398 6.28 -7.53 12.45
CA ASN A 398 7.22 -7.97 13.48
C ASN A 398 8.08 -6.82 14.04
N GLU A 399 8.05 -6.66 15.36
CA GLU A 399 8.78 -5.61 16.10
C GLU A 399 10.30 -5.80 16.10
N ASN A 400 10.77 -7.05 16.03
CA ASN A 400 12.19 -7.38 16.13
C ASN A 400 12.85 -7.51 14.74
N PHE A 401 12.40 -6.73 13.75
CA PHE A 401 12.96 -6.76 12.40
C PHE A 401 14.48 -6.58 12.36
N ARG A 402 15.04 -5.77 13.28
CA ARG A 402 16.50 -5.60 13.38
C ARG A 402 17.22 -6.90 13.70
N GLU A 403 16.66 -7.75 14.57
CA GLU A 403 17.26 -9.04 14.93
C GLU A 403 17.33 -9.95 13.71
N PHE A 404 16.21 -10.07 12.97
CA PHE A 404 16.16 -10.84 11.74
C PHE A 404 17.14 -10.33 10.67
N TYR A 405 17.12 -9.03 10.36
CA TYR A 405 17.98 -8.46 9.32
C TYR A 405 19.47 -8.53 9.68
N ARG A 406 19.81 -8.58 10.97
CA ARG A 406 21.19 -8.69 11.45
C ARG A 406 21.71 -10.13 11.51
N ARG A 407 20.89 -11.14 11.19
CA ARG A 407 21.39 -12.51 10.95
C ARG A 407 22.52 -12.44 9.89
N PRO A 408 23.70 -13.02 10.12
CA PRO A 408 24.85 -12.84 9.23
C PRO A 408 24.57 -13.17 7.76
N GLU A 409 23.82 -14.23 7.51
CA GLU A 409 23.41 -14.67 6.17
C GLU A 409 22.43 -13.69 5.50
N VAL A 410 21.46 -13.15 6.24
CA VAL A 410 20.49 -12.17 5.74
C VAL A 410 21.21 -10.85 5.43
N ALA A 411 22.01 -10.36 6.37
CA ALA A 411 22.76 -9.11 6.25
C ALA A 411 23.70 -9.14 5.05
N LYS A 412 24.46 -10.23 4.89
CA LYS A 412 25.38 -10.42 3.76
C LYS A 412 24.62 -10.40 2.43
N THR A 413 23.57 -11.22 2.29
CA THR A 413 22.80 -11.31 1.04
C THR A 413 22.10 -9.99 0.72
N LEU A 414 21.55 -9.29 1.71
CA LEU A 414 20.88 -8.01 1.49
C LEU A 414 21.83 -6.94 0.96
N MET A 415 23.06 -6.89 1.47
CA MET A 415 24.09 -5.98 0.98
C MET A 415 24.56 -6.37 -0.42
N GLU A 416 24.81 -7.65 -0.68
CA GLU A 416 25.17 -8.12 -2.03
C GLU A 416 24.11 -7.72 -3.07
N VAL A 417 22.83 -7.88 -2.75
CA VAL A 417 21.73 -7.48 -3.63
C VAL A 417 21.69 -5.95 -3.83
N SER A 418 21.79 -5.18 -2.74
CA SER A 418 21.69 -3.72 -2.80
C SER A 418 22.84 -3.08 -3.57
N GLU A 419 24.08 -3.54 -3.32
CA GLU A 419 25.26 -3.08 -4.05
C GLU A 419 25.25 -3.54 -5.52
N GLY A 420 24.77 -4.77 -5.78
CA GLY A 420 24.63 -5.30 -7.13
C GLY A 420 23.77 -4.40 -8.01
N PHE A 421 22.61 -3.97 -7.51
CA PHE A 421 21.74 -3.05 -8.25
C PHE A 421 22.30 -1.64 -8.39
N VAL A 422 22.96 -1.10 -7.36
CA VAL A 422 23.57 0.24 -7.43
C VAL A 422 24.67 0.30 -8.50
N ASN A 423 25.40 -0.81 -8.67
CA ASN A 423 26.55 -0.89 -9.58
C ASN A 423 26.23 -1.51 -10.96
N GLU A 424 24.99 -1.93 -11.21
CA GLU A 424 24.58 -2.51 -12.50
C GLU A 424 24.58 -1.45 -13.62
N PRO A 425 25.45 -1.58 -14.66
CA PRO A 425 25.57 -0.57 -15.72
C PRO A 425 24.29 -0.38 -16.55
N SER A 426 23.49 -1.44 -16.76
CA SER A 426 22.24 -1.32 -17.52
C SER A 426 21.14 -0.54 -16.80
N ARG A 427 21.31 -0.29 -15.49
CA ARG A 427 20.32 0.35 -14.60
C ARG A 427 20.79 1.66 -13.99
N GLN A 428 21.75 2.35 -14.61
CA GLN A 428 22.27 3.62 -14.07
C GLN A 428 21.18 4.70 -13.90
N TYR A 429 20.12 4.67 -14.70
CA TYR A 429 18.97 5.58 -14.55
C TYR A 429 18.20 5.34 -13.23
N GLU A 430 18.31 4.16 -12.62
CA GLU A 430 17.70 3.80 -11.33
C GLU A 430 18.60 4.10 -10.13
N ARG A 431 19.86 4.50 -10.36
CA ARG A 431 20.87 4.60 -9.29
C ARG A 431 20.40 5.42 -8.08
N PRO A 432 19.73 6.60 -8.21
CA PRO A 432 19.25 7.34 -7.03
C PRO A 432 18.24 6.55 -6.19
N MET A 433 17.31 5.83 -6.83
CA MET A 433 16.37 4.94 -6.13
C MET A 433 17.14 3.79 -5.45
N ARG A 434 18.08 3.14 -6.16
CA ARG A 434 18.83 2.02 -5.61
C ARG A 434 19.74 2.42 -4.45
N LEU A 435 20.32 3.63 -4.48
CA LEU A 435 21.04 4.23 -3.36
C LEU A 435 20.13 4.47 -2.15
N SER A 436 18.88 4.91 -2.37
CA SER A 436 17.90 5.05 -1.29
C SER A 436 17.61 3.70 -0.62
N TYR A 437 17.37 2.64 -1.40
CA TYR A 437 17.19 1.29 -0.87
C TYR A 437 18.44 0.77 -0.16
N LEU A 438 19.63 1.01 -0.70
CA LEU A 438 20.90 0.63 -0.09
C LEU A 438 21.09 1.30 1.27
N ALA A 439 20.81 2.61 1.36
CA ALA A 439 20.89 3.34 2.62
C ALA A 439 19.99 2.72 3.70
N VAL A 440 18.73 2.45 3.37
CA VAL A 440 17.77 1.82 4.30
C VAL A 440 18.19 0.39 4.64
N ASN A 441 18.58 -0.41 3.65
CA ASN A 441 18.98 -1.80 3.87
C ASN A 441 20.23 -1.88 4.75
N ALA A 442 21.24 -1.04 4.52
CA ALA A 442 22.43 -0.95 5.35
C ALA A 442 22.09 -0.53 6.80
N TRP A 443 21.16 0.41 6.98
CA TRP A 443 20.67 0.80 8.31
C TRP A 443 19.96 -0.37 9.03
N MET A 444 19.07 -1.10 8.36
CA MET A 444 18.35 -2.24 8.96
C MET A 444 19.30 -3.32 9.49
N ILE A 445 20.38 -3.60 8.75
CA ILE A 445 21.38 -4.61 9.14
C ILE A 445 22.43 -4.07 10.13
N GLY A 446 22.32 -2.81 10.56
CA GLY A 446 23.27 -2.17 11.48
C GLY A 446 24.61 -1.75 10.86
N ASN A 447 24.75 -1.74 9.53
CA ASN A 447 25.92 -1.20 8.84
C ASN A 447 25.76 0.32 8.62
N TYR A 448 25.83 1.07 9.72
CA TYR A 448 25.63 2.52 9.71
C TYR A 448 26.65 3.26 8.85
N THR A 449 27.90 2.80 8.80
CA THR A 449 28.94 3.40 7.94
C THR A 449 28.54 3.34 6.47
N ARG A 450 28.10 2.17 5.97
CA ARG A 450 27.69 2.08 4.57
C ARG A 450 26.40 2.85 4.30
N SER A 451 25.46 2.84 5.25
CA SER A 451 24.24 3.66 5.16
C SER A 451 24.58 5.15 5.02
N ALA A 452 25.49 5.67 5.85
CA ALA A 452 25.95 7.06 5.78
C ALA A 452 26.57 7.39 4.42
N SER A 453 27.47 6.54 3.91
CA SER A 453 28.06 6.75 2.58
C SER A 453 27.02 6.73 1.46
N ALA A 454 26.03 5.83 1.52
CA ALA A 454 24.97 5.78 0.51
C ALA A 454 24.08 7.03 0.53
N LEU A 455 23.81 7.60 1.71
CA LEU A 455 23.08 8.86 1.87
C LEU A 455 23.88 10.07 1.36
N GLU A 456 25.19 10.08 1.57
CA GLU A 456 26.09 11.09 1.03
C GLU A 456 26.13 11.03 -0.51
N GLU A 457 26.30 9.83 -1.07
CA GLU A 457 26.25 9.61 -2.53
C GLU A 457 24.90 10.02 -3.15
N LEU A 458 23.80 9.82 -2.41
CA LEU A 458 22.46 10.20 -2.86
C LEU A 458 22.28 11.73 -2.89
N GLY A 459 22.87 12.46 -1.94
CA GLY A 459 22.85 13.93 -1.87
C GLY A 459 21.48 14.59 -1.69
N GLY A 460 20.42 13.81 -1.41
CA GLY A 460 19.04 14.29 -1.36
C GLY A 460 18.13 13.40 -0.50
N PRO A 461 16.80 13.64 -0.55
CA PRO A 461 15.82 12.83 0.18
C PRO A 461 15.77 11.41 -0.35
N LEU A 462 15.31 10.47 0.48
CA LEU A 462 15.08 9.10 0.05
C LEU A 462 13.98 9.06 -1.01
N HIS A 463 14.11 8.09 -1.91
CA HIS A 463 13.09 7.76 -2.89
C HIS A 463 11.74 7.41 -2.21
N SER A 464 10.61 7.82 -2.78
CA SER A 464 9.26 7.63 -2.20
C SER A 464 8.96 6.17 -1.83
N ASP A 465 9.33 5.21 -2.69
CA ASP A 465 9.11 3.78 -2.44
C ASP A 465 9.94 3.25 -1.26
N THR A 466 11.09 3.87 -1.03
CA THR A 466 11.92 3.59 0.15
C THR A 466 11.27 4.19 1.41
N LEU A 467 10.57 5.32 1.31
CA LEU A 467 9.77 5.85 2.41
C LEU A 467 8.61 4.92 2.78
N ILE A 468 7.96 4.28 1.81
CA ILE A 468 6.94 3.25 2.08
C ILE A 468 7.57 2.10 2.88
N LYS A 469 8.79 1.68 2.51
CA LYS A 469 9.53 0.66 3.28
C LYS A 469 9.78 1.11 4.72
N LEU A 470 10.25 2.35 4.94
CA LEU A 470 10.44 2.88 6.30
C LEU A 470 9.13 2.93 7.11
N LYS A 471 8.01 3.27 6.46
CA LYS A 471 6.67 3.23 7.11
C LYS A 471 6.30 1.82 7.59
N ASN A 472 6.65 0.77 6.85
CA ASN A 472 6.42 -0.61 7.28
C ASN A 472 7.22 -0.96 8.54
N TYR A 473 8.38 -0.32 8.73
CA TYR A 473 9.22 -0.43 9.93
C TYR A 473 9.00 0.70 10.95
N ARG A 474 7.94 1.49 10.76
CA ARG A 474 7.45 2.49 11.72
C ARG A 474 8.49 3.57 12.07
N THR A 475 9.32 3.91 11.10
CA THR A 475 10.34 4.96 11.24
C THR A 475 10.17 6.02 10.16
N SER A 476 10.71 7.22 10.41
CA SER A 476 10.83 8.26 9.40
C SER A 476 12.21 8.25 8.76
N GLU A 477 12.34 8.90 7.61
CA GLU A 477 13.65 9.20 7.07
C GLU A 477 14.52 10.00 8.06
N LEU A 478 13.93 10.96 8.79
CA LEU A 478 14.63 11.75 9.78
C LEU A 478 15.22 10.87 10.90
N GLU A 479 14.40 10.00 11.50
CA GLU A 479 14.86 9.10 12.57
C GLU A 479 15.92 8.12 12.05
N MET A 480 15.73 7.56 10.85
CA MET A 480 16.74 6.72 10.22
C MET A 480 18.07 7.48 10.05
N ARG A 481 18.04 8.73 9.58
CA ARG A 481 19.25 9.57 9.42
C ARG A 481 19.92 9.89 10.76
N GLN A 482 19.13 10.15 11.80
CA GLN A 482 19.63 10.32 13.18
C GLN A 482 20.32 9.05 13.69
N ASP A 483 19.68 7.89 13.53
CA ASP A 483 20.25 6.59 13.91
C ASP A 483 21.54 6.29 13.14
N VAL A 484 21.59 6.59 11.85
CA VAL A 484 22.80 6.43 11.02
C VAL A 484 23.92 7.35 11.51
N ALA A 485 23.62 8.64 11.75
CA ALA A 485 24.58 9.61 12.23
C ALA A 485 25.15 9.23 13.60
N LEU A 486 24.32 8.71 14.50
CA LEU A 486 24.74 8.21 15.81
C LEU A 486 25.53 6.90 15.71
N GLY A 487 25.10 6.01 14.82
CA GLY A 487 25.66 4.68 14.63
C GLY A 487 27.08 4.65 14.08
N VAL A 488 27.56 5.75 13.47
CA VAL A 488 28.95 5.89 13.01
C VAL A 488 29.89 6.51 14.03
N LEU A 489 29.37 6.98 15.17
CA LEU A 489 30.16 7.61 16.22
C LEU A 489 30.62 6.60 17.29
N PRO A 490 31.69 6.89 18.05
CA PRO A 490 32.10 6.07 19.18
C PRO A 490 31.02 5.89 20.26
N ILE A 491 30.04 6.79 20.33
CA ILE A 491 28.92 6.77 21.28
C ILE A 491 27.76 5.86 20.86
N ALA A 492 27.85 5.16 19.73
CA ALA A 492 26.76 4.34 19.19
C ALA A 492 26.25 3.27 20.17
N GLY A 493 27.16 2.61 20.90
CA GLY A 493 26.81 1.58 21.89
C GLY A 493 25.97 2.14 23.04
N ASP A 494 26.39 3.29 23.58
CA ASP A 494 25.69 3.98 24.67
C ASP A 494 24.31 4.47 24.21
N TYR A 495 24.20 5.04 23.00
CA TYR A 495 22.91 5.42 22.44
C TYR A 495 21.97 4.23 22.29
N GLN A 496 22.44 3.10 21.73
CA GLN A 496 21.61 1.90 21.58
C GLN A 496 21.17 1.32 22.94
N GLN A 497 22.03 1.40 23.96
CA GLN A 497 21.67 1.05 25.33
C GLN A 497 20.57 1.98 25.86
N ALA A 498 20.69 3.30 25.65
CA ALA A 498 19.69 4.26 26.07
C ALA A 498 18.32 4.04 25.39
N VAL A 499 18.30 3.73 24.08
CA VAL A 499 17.08 3.39 23.34
C VAL A 499 16.42 2.14 23.91
N THR A 500 17.21 1.11 24.24
CA THR A 500 16.71 -0.13 24.86
C THR A 500 16.07 0.15 26.21
N LEU A 501 16.70 1.00 27.04
CA LEU A 501 16.14 1.42 28.33
C LEU A 501 14.85 2.24 28.17
N TYR A 502 14.80 3.14 27.18
CA TYR A 502 13.60 3.93 26.86
C TYR A 502 12.42 3.01 26.47
N GLN A 503 12.67 2.05 25.58
CA GLN A 503 11.68 1.05 25.16
C GLN A 503 11.17 0.23 26.35
N ALA A 504 12.06 -0.15 27.27
CA ALA A 504 11.71 -0.84 28.51
C ALA A 504 11.02 0.03 29.58
N GLY A 505 10.74 1.32 29.29
CA GLY A 505 10.10 2.25 30.23
C GLY A 505 11.03 2.78 31.33
N LYS A 506 12.33 2.49 31.26
CA LYS A 506 13.36 2.93 32.22
C LYS A 506 13.86 4.33 31.84
N LEU A 507 12.94 5.30 31.96
CA LEU A 507 13.13 6.66 31.45
C LEU A 507 14.32 7.38 32.10
N THR A 508 14.48 7.26 33.42
CA THR A 508 15.55 7.95 34.17
C THR A 508 16.93 7.39 33.83
N GLU A 509 17.05 6.08 33.68
CA GLU A 509 18.30 5.43 33.29
C GLU A 509 18.67 5.77 31.84
N SER A 510 17.69 5.79 30.94
CA SER A 510 17.88 6.20 29.55
C SER A 510 18.36 7.65 29.45
N GLU A 511 17.68 8.57 30.14
CA GLU A 511 18.03 10.01 30.17
C GLU A 511 19.45 10.25 30.65
N LYS A 512 19.88 9.53 31.70
CA LYS A 512 21.23 9.65 32.25
C LYS A 512 22.30 9.34 31.20
N ILE A 513 22.10 8.29 30.40
CA ILE A 513 23.04 7.92 29.33
C ILE A 513 23.01 8.97 28.22
N LEU A 514 21.81 9.39 27.77
CA LEU A 514 21.66 10.38 26.71
C LEU A 514 22.33 11.71 27.06
N LYS A 515 22.14 12.23 28.28
CA LYS A 515 22.82 13.45 28.76
C LYS A 515 24.33 13.31 28.83
N ALA A 516 24.85 12.11 29.09
CA ALA A 516 26.29 11.88 29.12
C ALA A 516 26.92 11.92 27.71
N ILE A 517 26.20 11.44 26.69
CA ILE A 517 26.70 11.41 25.30
C ILE A 517 26.35 12.66 24.49
N GLU A 518 25.37 13.47 24.94
CA GLU A 518 24.92 14.69 24.25
C GLU A 518 26.06 15.62 23.82
N PRO A 519 27.07 15.95 24.65
CA PRO A 519 28.17 16.84 24.23
C PRO A 519 29.03 16.28 23.08
N SER A 520 28.99 14.97 22.87
CA SER A 520 29.73 14.27 21.81
C SER A 520 28.93 14.12 20.52
N ALA A 521 27.65 14.51 20.53
CA ALA A 521 26.75 14.43 19.39
C ALA A 521 26.56 15.82 18.75
N GLN A 522 26.77 15.94 17.45
CA GLN A 522 26.59 17.19 16.69
C GLN A 522 25.77 16.96 15.42
N GLY A 523 25.17 18.04 14.89
CA GLY A 523 24.30 17.98 13.72
C GLY A 523 23.19 16.95 13.89
N MET A 524 22.97 16.12 12.88
CA MET A 524 21.95 15.07 12.86
C MET A 524 22.04 14.09 14.05
N ALA A 525 23.25 13.80 14.54
CA ALA A 525 23.42 12.95 15.73
C ALA A 525 22.96 13.67 17.00
N GLY A 526 23.28 14.96 17.13
CA GLY A 526 22.82 15.81 18.24
C GLY A 526 21.31 15.94 18.25
N ASP A 527 20.69 16.13 17.08
CA ASP A 527 19.23 16.18 16.93
C ASP A 527 18.59 14.87 17.38
N GLY A 528 19.16 13.70 17.04
CA GLY A 528 18.68 12.40 17.52
C GLY A 528 18.73 12.24 19.04
N VAL A 529 19.79 12.70 19.70
CA VAL A 529 19.89 12.67 21.17
C VAL A 529 18.88 13.61 21.82
N ARG A 530 18.79 14.86 21.32
CA ARG A 530 17.84 15.86 21.81
C ARG A 530 16.40 15.38 21.67
N ASP A 531 16.09 14.76 20.53
CA ASP A 531 14.78 14.22 20.24
C ASP A 531 14.36 13.13 21.24
N LYS A 532 15.25 12.19 21.57
CA LYS A 532 14.95 11.17 22.60
C LYS A 532 14.84 11.77 24.01
N LEU A 533 15.68 12.75 24.36
CA LEU A 533 15.56 13.47 25.63
C LEU A 533 14.21 14.18 25.74
N LEU A 534 13.77 14.85 24.68
CA LEU A 534 12.47 15.50 24.61
C LEU A 534 11.32 14.52 24.87
N LEU A 535 11.35 13.34 24.25
CA LEU A 535 10.33 12.30 24.47
C LEU A 535 10.31 11.82 25.92
N ILE A 536 11.48 11.66 26.55
CA ILE A 536 11.59 11.29 27.96
C ILE A 536 10.98 12.36 28.86
N ASP A 537 11.30 13.63 28.62
CA ASP A 537 10.79 14.74 29.42
C ASP A 537 9.25 14.83 29.35
N ILE A 538 8.69 14.70 28.14
CA ILE A 538 7.23 14.67 27.94
C ILE A 538 6.61 13.48 28.66
N GLU A 539 7.17 12.28 28.54
CA GLU A 539 6.59 11.09 29.17
C GLU A 539 6.68 11.11 30.69
N LYS A 540 7.73 11.71 31.25
CA LYS A 540 7.86 11.97 32.69
C LYS A 540 6.82 12.99 33.16
N ALA A 541 6.63 14.08 32.43
CA ALA A 541 5.59 15.06 32.73
C ALA A 541 4.18 14.45 32.63
N LEU A 542 3.92 13.64 31.61
CA LEU A 542 2.64 12.93 31.46
C LEU A 542 2.35 11.98 32.64
N ALA A 543 3.38 11.41 33.27
CA ALA A 543 3.22 10.53 34.42
C ALA A 543 2.71 11.26 35.68
N THR A 544 2.82 12.59 35.76
CA THR A 544 2.27 13.38 36.87
C THR A 544 0.75 13.59 36.76
N GLY A 545 0.18 13.38 35.57
CA GLY A 545 -1.23 13.68 35.27
C GLY A 545 -1.52 15.16 34.99
N GLU A 546 -0.50 16.00 34.96
CA GLU A 546 -0.62 17.41 34.58
C GLU A 546 -0.77 17.59 33.07
N TRP A 547 -1.27 18.76 32.65
CA TRP A 547 -1.31 19.15 31.24
C TRP A 547 0.11 19.43 30.73
N VAL A 548 0.48 18.75 29.66
CA VAL A 548 1.77 18.87 28.98
C VAL A 548 1.53 19.41 27.57
N THR A 549 2.19 20.53 27.24
CA THR A 549 2.24 21.03 25.87
C THR A 549 3.19 20.18 25.04
N LEU A 550 2.71 19.66 23.91
CA LEU A 550 3.55 18.99 22.94
C LEU A 550 4.28 20.05 22.10
N PRO A 551 5.62 20.13 22.16
CA PRO A 551 6.34 21.15 21.43
C PRO A 551 6.25 20.87 19.93
N VAL A 552 6.22 21.97 19.17
CA VAL A 552 6.31 21.97 17.72
C VAL A 552 7.44 22.93 17.38
N ASP A 553 8.48 22.42 16.74
CA ASP A 553 9.58 23.22 16.21
C ASP A 553 9.66 23.06 14.68
N PRO A 554 10.41 23.91 13.96
CA PRO A 554 10.53 23.85 12.51
C PRO A 554 10.98 22.49 11.95
N GLU A 555 11.79 21.77 12.72
CA GLU A 555 12.32 20.44 12.39
C GLU A 555 11.35 19.30 12.78
N LEU A 556 10.28 19.61 13.50
CA LEU A 556 9.26 18.70 13.99
C LEU A 556 9.83 17.60 14.91
N HIS A 557 10.76 17.94 15.81
CA HIS A 557 11.23 16.99 16.83
C HIS A 557 10.06 16.44 17.64
N GLY A 558 10.12 15.16 17.99
CA GLY A 558 9.04 14.43 18.64
C GLY A 558 7.92 13.96 17.70
N TRP A 559 7.83 14.44 16.45
CA TRP A 559 6.74 14.09 15.53
C TRP A 559 7.17 13.11 14.43
N LEU A 560 6.24 12.25 14.02
CA LEU A 560 6.38 11.28 12.95
C LEU A 560 5.41 11.63 11.81
N LYS A 561 5.96 12.14 10.71
CA LYS A 561 5.22 12.49 9.50
C LYS A 561 4.91 11.22 8.68
N PHE A 562 3.63 10.89 8.55
CA PHE A 562 3.19 9.78 7.69
C PHE A 562 2.94 10.25 6.26
N ASN A 563 2.01 11.19 6.09
CA ASN A 563 1.53 11.73 4.81
C ASN A 563 1.17 13.21 4.97
N GLY A 564 1.10 13.96 3.86
CA GLY A 564 0.70 15.37 3.82
C GLY A 564 1.85 16.36 4.01
N ASP A 565 1.61 17.63 3.67
CA ASP A 565 2.64 18.68 3.69
C ASP A 565 2.69 19.41 5.02
N TRP A 566 3.30 18.76 6.00
CA TRP A 566 3.51 19.28 7.36
C TRP A 566 4.77 20.13 7.49
N SER A 567 4.65 21.20 8.27
CA SER A 567 5.76 22.05 8.73
C SER A 567 5.46 22.55 10.15
N GLY A 568 6.51 22.83 10.92
CA GLY A 568 6.40 23.49 12.22
C GLY A 568 6.89 24.94 12.16
N THR A 569 6.46 25.76 13.10
CA THR A 569 6.92 27.14 13.27
C THR A 569 7.51 27.34 14.67
N ALA A 570 8.37 28.34 14.83
CA ALA A 570 9.05 28.62 16.10
C ALA A 570 8.10 29.04 17.25
N ASP A 571 6.86 29.42 16.95
CA ASP A 571 5.83 29.77 17.93
C ASP A 571 5.01 28.55 18.41
N GLY A 572 5.37 27.34 18.00
CA GLY A 572 4.66 26.12 18.40
C GLY A 572 3.44 25.78 17.53
N THR A 573 3.33 26.36 16.33
CA THR A 573 2.23 26.05 15.40
C THR A 573 2.64 24.97 14.40
N LEU A 574 1.81 23.93 14.30
CA LEU A 574 1.89 22.91 13.27
C LEU A 574 1.02 23.33 12.07
N THR A 575 1.61 23.37 10.88
CA THR A 575 0.93 23.81 9.65
C THR A 575 0.87 22.70 8.62
N ASN A 576 -0.31 22.49 8.02
CA ASN A 576 -0.50 21.66 6.83
C ASN A 576 -0.98 22.50 5.65
N THR A 577 -0.28 22.46 4.51
CA THR A 577 -0.60 23.27 3.32
C THR A 577 -1.52 22.61 2.30
N GLY A 578 -1.95 21.36 2.55
CA GLY A 578 -2.87 20.61 1.70
C GLY A 578 -2.32 20.16 0.35
N SER A 579 -2.57 18.90 0.01
CA SER A 579 -2.17 18.27 -1.26
C SER A 579 -3.27 17.43 -1.89
N ASP A 580 -4.52 17.59 -1.44
CA ASP A 580 -5.69 16.78 -1.80
C ASP A 580 -5.57 15.27 -1.49
N ILE A 581 -4.54 14.88 -0.75
CA ILE A 581 -4.32 13.53 -0.22
C ILE A 581 -4.67 13.46 1.27
N ASP A 582 -4.73 12.25 1.81
CA ASP A 582 -4.74 12.06 3.25
C ASP A 582 -3.43 12.57 3.87
N GLY A 583 -3.48 12.97 5.14
CA GLY A 583 -2.26 13.36 5.83
C GLY A 583 -2.38 13.15 7.32
N ALA A 584 -1.31 12.64 7.90
CA ALA A 584 -1.23 12.31 9.30
C ALA A 584 0.16 12.61 9.83
N ILE A 585 0.22 13.10 11.05
CA ILE A 585 1.44 13.29 11.82
C ILE A 585 1.17 12.86 13.27
N MET A 586 1.99 11.95 13.79
CA MET A 586 1.82 11.38 15.13
C MET A 586 2.91 11.91 16.07
N HIS A 587 2.56 12.20 17.32
CA HIS A 587 3.56 12.52 18.32
C HIS A 587 4.14 11.23 18.91
N ARG A 588 5.46 11.14 19.08
CA ARG A 588 6.15 9.90 19.48
C ARG A 588 6.18 9.64 20.99
N ALA A 589 5.75 10.58 21.83
CA ALA A 589 5.58 10.30 23.25
C ALA A 589 4.44 9.29 23.46
N ARG A 590 4.67 8.28 24.31
CA ARG A 590 3.67 7.29 24.69
C ARG A 590 2.63 7.95 25.60
N VAL A 591 1.39 8.09 25.13
CA VAL A 591 0.31 8.71 25.92
C VAL A 591 -0.46 7.65 26.71
N GLY A 592 -0.68 6.48 26.10
CA GLY A 592 -1.48 5.38 26.66
C GLY A 592 -2.98 5.56 26.43
N PRO A 593 -3.81 4.62 26.91
CA PRO A 593 -5.23 4.51 26.56
C PRO A 593 -6.16 5.35 27.43
N LYS A 594 -5.61 6.12 28.37
CA LYS A 594 -6.33 6.90 29.37
C LYS A 594 -5.78 8.32 29.40
N PHE A 595 -6.39 9.23 28.67
CA PHE A 595 -5.86 10.57 28.49
C PHE A 595 -6.94 11.61 28.18
N GLU A 596 -6.56 12.88 28.31
CA GLU A 596 -7.24 14.01 27.71
C GLU A 596 -6.29 14.74 26.78
N MET A 597 -6.81 15.23 25.66
CA MET A 597 -6.09 16.02 24.68
C MET A 597 -6.94 17.22 24.28
N ARG A 598 -6.35 18.41 24.25
CA ARG A 598 -6.97 19.60 23.67
C ARG A 598 -6.08 20.20 22.60
N VAL A 599 -6.71 20.79 21.59
CA VAL A 599 -6.02 21.40 20.46
C VAL A 599 -6.84 22.56 19.91
N GLU A 600 -6.14 23.63 19.53
CA GLU A 600 -6.69 24.73 18.75
C GLU A 600 -6.35 24.52 17.28
N PHE A 601 -7.32 24.67 16.39
CA PHE A 601 -7.03 24.76 14.97
C PHE A 601 -7.82 25.85 14.26
N SER A 602 -7.18 26.44 13.27
CA SER A 602 -7.77 27.42 12.36
C SER A 602 -7.47 27.02 10.91
N LEU A 603 -8.29 27.54 10.00
CA LEU A 603 -8.20 27.24 8.58
C LEU A 603 -8.18 28.55 7.81
N THR A 604 -7.13 28.75 7.03
CA THR A 604 -7.11 29.79 6.00
C THR A 604 -7.48 29.12 4.67
N THR A 605 -8.58 29.54 4.06
CA THR A 605 -9.06 28.97 2.80
C THR A 605 -9.56 30.06 1.86
N ASN A 606 -9.30 29.90 0.57
CA ASN A 606 -9.86 30.73 -0.49
C ASN A 606 -11.12 30.10 -1.11
N SER A 607 -11.61 29.00 -0.53
CA SER A 607 -12.70 28.19 -1.10
C SER A 607 -13.72 27.78 -0.04
N THR A 608 -14.89 27.33 -0.50
CA THR A 608 -15.88 26.64 0.33
C THR A 608 -15.67 25.12 0.32
N CYS A 609 -14.45 24.64 0.06
CA CYS A 609 -14.14 23.21 -0.01
C CYS A 609 -14.16 22.51 1.37
N CYS A 610 -13.60 21.31 1.46
CA CYS A 610 -13.52 20.51 2.69
C CYS A 610 -12.60 21.18 3.71
N ARG A 611 -13.07 21.40 4.94
CA ARG A 611 -12.41 22.13 6.03
C ARG A 611 -12.49 21.30 7.30
N HIS A 612 -11.50 20.45 7.57
CA HIS A 612 -11.57 19.58 8.75
C HIS A 612 -10.21 19.23 9.33
N CYS A 613 -10.22 18.95 10.64
CA CYS A 613 -9.08 18.48 11.42
C CYS A 613 -9.49 17.22 12.20
N GLN A 614 -8.57 16.26 12.30
CA GLN A 614 -8.75 15.00 13.02
C GLN A 614 -7.73 14.89 14.14
N ILE A 615 -8.18 14.40 15.29
CA ILE A 615 -7.31 13.84 16.32
C ILE A 615 -7.26 12.33 16.09
N TYR A 616 -6.06 11.80 15.85
CA TYR A 616 -5.81 10.37 15.95
C TYR A 616 -5.44 10.01 17.38
N PHE A 617 -5.96 8.88 17.85
CA PHE A 617 -5.66 8.41 19.20
C PHE A 617 -5.77 6.90 19.30
N ASN A 618 -5.20 6.38 20.39
CA ASN A 618 -4.91 4.96 20.55
C ASN A 618 -4.16 4.41 19.33
N TRP A 619 -3.34 5.25 18.69
CA TRP A 619 -2.52 4.82 17.57
C TRP A 619 -1.43 3.94 18.15
N ASP A 620 -1.50 2.66 17.82
CA ASP A 620 -0.43 1.73 18.13
C ASP A 620 0.52 1.71 16.92
N PRO A 621 1.79 2.12 17.09
CA PRO A 621 2.77 2.10 16.02
C PRO A 621 2.87 0.70 15.44
N GLN A 622 2.53 -0.33 16.23
CA GLN A 622 2.60 -1.70 15.82
C GLN A 622 1.59 -2.11 14.76
N ASN A 623 0.48 -1.39 14.70
CA ASN A 623 -0.57 -1.67 13.75
C ASN A 623 -1.06 -0.34 13.18
N ASN A 624 -0.58 0.03 11.99
CA ASN A 624 -0.98 1.28 11.33
C ASN A 624 -2.51 1.41 11.13
N TYR A 625 -3.22 0.27 11.14
CA TYR A 625 -4.67 0.19 11.06
C TYR A 625 -5.39 0.38 12.41
N SER A 626 -4.66 0.23 13.52
CA SER A 626 -5.15 0.47 14.87
C SER A 626 -5.11 1.94 15.26
N ARG A 627 -6.11 2.70 14.82
CA ARG A 627 -6.32 4.05 15.33
C ARG A 627 -7.79 4.38 15.38
N ASN A 628 -8.19 5.07 16.44
CA ASN A 628 -9.47 5.76 16.48
C ASN A 628 -9.27 7.19 15.99
N LEU A 629 -10.34 7.81 15.51
CA LEU A 629 -10.33 9.20 15.12
C LEU A 629 -11.50 9.96 15.71
N ALA A 630 -11.21 11.20 16.12
CA ALA A 630 -12.19 12.22 16.42
C ALA A 630 -12.03 13.33 15.39
N LEU A 631 -13.07 13.60 14.63
CA LEU A 631 -13.03 14.44 13.45
C LEU A 631 -14.05 15.57 13.60
N PHE A 632 -13.61 16.79 13.36
CA PHE A 632 -14.48 17.96 13.28
C PHE A 632 -14.19 18.77 12.01
N GLY A 633 -15.25 19.19 11.34
CA GLY A 633 -15.16 20.14 10.24
C GLY A 633 -16.33 20.13 9.27
N GLN A 634 -16.10 20.62 8.06
CA GLN A 634 -17.10 20.89 7.04
C GLN A 634 -16.69 20.24 5.71
N THR A 635 -17.64 19.77 4.91
CA THR A 635 -17.37 19.26 3.55
C THR A 635 -18.15 20.09 2.54
N GLY A 636 -17.48 20.88 1.71
CA GLY A 636 -18.18 21.77 0.78
C GLY A 636 -19.05 22.82 1.49
N ALA A 637 -20.18 23.15 0.89
CA ALA A 637 -21.19 24.04 1.48
C ALA A 637 -22.07 23.37 2.56
N SER A 638 -21.78 22.12 2.96
CA SER A 638 -22.59 21.43 3.99
C SER A 638 -22.44 22.08 5.36
N ARG A 639 -23.35 21.77 6.30
CA ARG A 639 -23.16 22.18 7.70
C ARG A 639 -21.96 21.45 8.29
N SER A 640 -21.17 22.15 9.08
CA SER A 640 -20.03 21.59 9.83
C SER A 640 -20.50 20.61 10.90
N TRP A 641 -19.65 19.65 11.22
CA TRP A 641 -20.02 18.43 11.93
C TRP A 641 -18.87 17.82 12.71
N ALA A 642 -19.22 17.09 13.77
CA ALA A 642 -18.32 16.24 14.54
C ALA A 642 -18.66 14.76 14.35
N LYS A 643 -17.64 13.90 14.30
CA LYS A 643 -17.75 12.43 14.23
C LYS A 643 -16.67 11.74 15.07
N LEU A 644 -17.00 10.54 15.53
CA LEU A 644 -16.07 9.56 16.09
C LEU A 644 -16.10 8.30 15.23
N GLY A 645 -14.97 7.60 15.09
CA GLY A 645 -14.95 6.32 14.37
C GLY A 645 -13.55 5.74 14.19
N SER A 646 -13.45 4.80 13.25
CA SER A 646 -12.19 4.22 12.75
C SER A 646 -12.01 4.61 11.27
N PRO A 647 -10.78 4.93 10.81
CA PRO A 647 -10.56 5.36 9.43
C PRO A 647 -10.86 4.28 8.37
N PHE A 648 -10.79 2.99 8.75
CA PHE A 648 -10.87 1.87 7.80
C PHE A 648 -12.27 1.30 7.62
N PHE A 649 -13.07 1.25 8.69
CA PHE A 649 -14.43 0.70 8.65
C PHE A 649 -15.49 1.74 8.25
N GLY A 650 -15.05 2.95 7.88
CA GLY A 650 -15.90 4.10 7.77
C GLY A 650 -16.44 4.54 9.14
N PHE A 651 -17.15 5.67 9.15
CA PHE A 651 -17.98 6.02 10.29
C PHE A 651 -19.18 5.08 10.25
N GLY A 652 -19.36 4.22 11.27
CA GLY A 652 -20.49 3.31 11.31
C GLY A 652 -21.79 4.08 11.10
N GLN A 653 -22.80 3.50 10.44
CA GLN A 653 -24.09 4.18 10.22
C GLN A 653 -24.74 4.67 11.53
N LYS A 654 -24.30 4.12 12.67
CA LYS A 654 -24.76 4.46 14.02
C LYS A 654 -23.92 5.54 14.72
N ASP A 655 -22.74 5.89 14.22
CA ASP A 655 -21.94 7.00 14.78
C ASP A 655 -22.55 8.33 14.31
N ALA A 656 -23.46 8.84 15.12
CA ALA A 656 -24.29 10.01 14.79
C ALA A 656 -23.42 11.24 14.48
N LYS A 657 -23.49 11.71 13.23
CA LYS A 657 -23.00 13.03 12.83
C LYS A 657 -23.76 14.09 13.64
N LYS A 658 -23.06 14.89 14.44
CA LYS A 658 -23.65 16.04 15.15
C LYS A 658 -23.19 17.35 14.52
N GLU A 659 -24.11 18.28 14.33
CA GLU A 659 -23.84 19.56 13.68
C GLU A 659 -23.29 20.59 14.67
N TYR A 660 -22.18 21.24 14.31
CA TYR A 660 -21.54 22.29 15.11
C TYR A 660 -21.02 23.37 14.16
N PRO A 661 -21.22 24.67 14.43
CA PRO A 661 -20.68 25.73 13.57
C PRO A 661 -19.15 25.75 13.62
N LEU A 662 -18.51 25.96 12.47
CA LEU A 662 -17.09 26.24 12.39
C LEU A 662 -16.85 27.70 12.80
N GLU A 663 -15.91 27.92 13.71
CA GLU A 663 -15.45 29.24 14.14
C GLU A 663 -14.10 29.58 13.49
N PRO A 664 -13.63 30.85 13.52
CA PRO A 664 -12.31 31.21 13.00
C PRO A 664 -11.16 30.42 13.65
N VAL A 665 -11.29 30.16 14.95
CA VAL A 665 -10.43 29.26 15.73
C VAL A 665 -11.36 28.27 16.42
N ASN A 666 -11.06 26.99 16.29
CA ASN A 666 -11.87 25.92 16.86
C ASN A 666 -11.06 25.18 17.91
N ILE A 667 -11.70 24.87 19.04
CA ILE A 667 -11.11 24.13 20.14
C ILE A 667 -11.73 22.74 20.15
N MET A 668 -10.89 21.72 19.99
CA MET A 668 -11.28 20.33 20.16
C MET A 668 -10.73 19.81 21.48
N LEU A 669 -11.57 19.18 22.30
CA LEU A 669 -11.16 18.47 23.50
C LEU A 669 -11.64 17.01 23.41
N LEU A 670 -10.70 16.09 23.49
CA LEU A 670 -10.93 14.66 23.48
C LEU A 670 -10.53 14.09 24.84
N LYS A 671 -11.45 13.40 25.50
CA LYS A 671 -11.19 12.55 26.66
C LYS A 671 -11.37 11.10 26.26
N CYS A 672 -10.35 10.27 26.47
CA CYS A 672 -10.41 8.83 26.27
C CYS A 672 -10.13 8.15 27.60
N ASP A 673 -11.11 7.43 28.13
CA ASP A 673 -10.95 6.50 29.26
C ASP A 673 -11.17 5.09 28.74
N GLN A 674 -10.07 4.44 28.34
CA GLN A 674 -10.07 3.12 27.69
C GLN A 674 -10.87 3.13 26.39
N ASN A 675 -12.13 2.69 26.42
CA ASN A 675 -13.05 2.62 25.28
C ASN A 675 -14.21 3.61 25.37
N LYS A 676 -14.18 4.51 26.36
CA LYS A 676 -15.14 5.58 26.54
C LYS A 676 -14.52 6.88 26.07
N VAL A 677 -15.20 7.53 25.12
CA VAL A 677 -14.74 8.73 24.46
C VAL A 677 -15.75 9.84 24.70
N THR A 678 -15.27 10.94 25.29
CA THR A 678 -15.99 12.20 25.32
C THR A 678 -15.27 13.16 24.38
N PHE A 679 -16.00 13.78 23.46
CA PHE A 679 -15.45 14.69 22.48
C PHE A 679 -16.26 15.98 22.50
N THR A 680 -15.60 17.11 22.73
CA THR A 680 -16.22 18.43 22.74
C THR A 680 -15.58 19.32 21.69
N VAL A 681 -16.40 20.19 21.11
CA VAL A 681 -16.00 21.17 20.10
C VAL A 681 -16.54 22.52 20.52
N ASN A 682 -15.65 23.51 20.63
CA ASN A 682 -15.97 24.88 21.04
C ASN A 682 -16.82 24.91 22.34
N GLY A 683 -16.43 24.09 23.31
CA GLY A 683 -17.09 23.97 24.62
C GLY A 683 -18.42 23.20 24.61
N LYS A 684 -18.87 22.65 23.49
CA LYS A 684 -20.12 21.88 23.38
C LYS A 684 -19.82 20.39 23.20
N GLU A 685 -20.53 19.54 23.96
CA GLU A 685 -20.36 18.08 23.88
C GLU A 685 -20.91 17.52 22.57
N ALA A 686 -20.02 16.95 21.74
CA ALA A 686 -20.36 16.16 20.57
C ALA A 686 -20.66 14.72 20.95
N PHE A 687 -19.88 14.13 21.83
CA PHE A 687 -20.08 12.77 22.30
C PHE A 687 -19.71 12.71 23.78
N THR A 688 -20.44 11.91 24.56
CA THR A 688 -20.27 11.80 26.01
C THR A 688 -20.22 10.33 26.36
N GLU A 689 -19.07 9.87 26.86
CA GLU A 689 -18.82 8.46 27.23
C GLU A 689 -19.21 7.45 26.13
N HIS A 690 -19.05 7.87 24.86
CA HIS A 690 -19.39 7.06 23.70
C HIS A 690 -18.36 5.96 23.49
N THR A 691 -18.80 4.79 23.04
CA THR A 691 -17.90 3.72 22.60
C THR A 691 -18.08 3.56 21.09
N PRO A 692 -17.14 4.04 20.27
CA PRO A 692 -17.21 3.91 18.82
C PRO A 692 -17.39 2.47 18.37
N GLU A 693 -18.11 2.27 17.27
CA GLU A 693 -18.14 0.97 16.59
C GLU A 693 -16.73 0.65 16.08
N HIS A 694 -16.28 -0.60 16.21
CA HIS A 694 -14.92 -1.02 15.89
C HIS A 694 -13.79 -0.29 16.63
N PHE A 695 -14.07 0.16 17.87
CA PHE A 695 -13.08 0.83 18.71
C PHE A 695 -11.82 -0.01 18.91
N ASN A 696 -10.66 0.56 18.57
CA ASN A 696 -9.39 -0.07 18.88
C ASN A 696 -8.99 0.27 20.32
N LYS A 697 -8.88 -0.77 21.17
CA LYS A 697 -8.42 -0.60 22.54
C LYS A 697 -6.94 -0.20 22.51
N GLY A 698 -6.66 1.02 22.95
CA GLY A 698 -5.28 1.50 23.04
C GLY A 698 -4.42 0.60 23.93
N LYS A 699 -3.17 0.41 23.53
CA LYS A 699 -2.13 -0.22 24.33
C LYS A 699 -1.51 0.81 25.30
N PRO A 700 -0.80 0.37 26.36
CA PRO A 700 -0.11 1.28 27.29
C PRO A 700 0.86 2.26 26.61
N ASP A 701 1.40 1.89 25.47
CA ASP A 701 2.33 2.66 24.64
C ASP A 701 1.64 3.43 23.50
N SER A 702 0.31 3.44 23.42
CA SER A 702 -0.38 4.10 22.31
C SER A 702 -0.10 5.60 22.27
N HIS A 703 -0.09 6.15 21.06
CA HIS A 703 0.18 7.57 20.83
C HIS A 703 -1.06 8.30 20.31
N ILE A 704 -0.86 9.61 20.12
CA ILE A 704 -1.81 10.55 19.57
C ILE A 704 -1.22 11.26 18.36
N GLY A 705 -2.06 11.86 17.54
CA GLY A 705 -1.62 12.65 16.41
C GLY A 705 -2.71 13.51 15.84
N ILE A 706 -2.35 14.22 14.77
CA ILE A 706 -3.25 15.08 14.02
C ILE A 706 -3.29 14.60 12.58
N GLY A 707 -4.46 14.71 11.95
CA GLY A 707 -4.55 14.43 10.53
C GLY A 707 -5.88 14.74 9.89
N SER A 708 -6.05 14.15 8.72
CA SER A 708 -7.21 14.32 7.87
C SER A 708 -7.26 13.22 6.82
N GLN A 709 -8.45 12.73 6.51
CA GLN A 709 -8.67 11.85 5.35
C GLN A 709 -8.43 12.56 4.02
N ARG A 710 -8.47 13.90 4.02
CA ARG A 710 -8.12 14.74 2.86
C ARG A 710 -7.72 16.13 3.33
N TRP A 711 -6.48 16.52 3.09
CA TRP A 711 -6.06 17.90 3.25
C TRP A 711 -6.26 18.65 1.94
N CYS A 712 -7.33 19.44 1.84
CA CYS A 712 -7.61 20.15 0.59
C CYS A 712 -6.47 21.10 0.23
N ARG A 713 -5.97 21.04 -1.00
CA ARG A 713 -4.87 21.92 -1.51
C ARG A 713 -5.19 23.42 -1.48
N GLN A 714 -6.45 23.77 -1.24
CA GLN A 714 -6.94 25.15 -1.13
C GLN A 714 -6.95 25.67 0.32
N ASN A 715 -6.51 24.84 1.28
CA ASN A 715 -6.51 25.17 2.68
C ASN A 715 -5.10 25.14 3.24
N ILE A 716 -4.81 26.12 4.10
CA ILE A 716 -3.72 26.05 5.06
C ILE A 716 -4.38 25.83 6.43
N THR A 717 -4.06 24.71 7.07
CA THR A 717 -4.56 24.41 8.41
C THR A 717 -3.45 24.66 9.41
N SER A 718 -3.71 25.55 10.38
CA SER A 718 -2.81 25.87 11.48
C SER A 718 -3.34 25.23 12.75
N ILE A 719 -2.49 24.50 13.46
CA ILE A 719 -2.81 23.74 14.66
C ILE A 719 -1.86 24.18 15.77
N SER A 720 -2.39 24.62 16.91
CA SER A 720 -1.60 25.17 18.02
C SER A 720 -2.17 24.73 19.36
N LYS A 721 -1.47 25.07 20.45
CA LYS A 721 -1.84 24.70 21.83
C LYS A 721 -2.19 23.22 21.97
N ILE A 722 -1.33 22.36 21.42
CA ILE A 722 -1.51 20.92 21.47
C ILE A 722 -1.11 20.46 22.87
N GLU A 723 -2.08 20.18 23.71
CA GLU A 723 -1.85 19.81 25.11
C GLU A 723 -2.49 18.46 25.41
N VAL A 724 -1.80 17.65 26.23
CA VAL A 724 -2.23 16.31 26.61
C VAL A 724 -1.94 16.05 28.09
N ARG A 725 -2.77 15.24 28.73
CA ARG A 725 -2.51 14.70 30.07
C ARG A 725 -2.98 13.26 30.18
N ARG A 726 -2.29 12.44 30.97
CA ARG A 726 -2.79 11.10 31.34
C ARG A 726 -3.86 11.22 32.41
N LEU A 727 -4.89 10.38 32.32
CA LEU A 727 -5.84 10.18 33.40
C LEU A 727 -5.21 9.19 34.38
N VAL A 728 -4.46 9.72 35.34
CA VAL A 728 -3.91 8.92 36.44
C VAL A 728 -5.10 8.49 37.31
N PRO A 729 -5.20 7.21 37.73
CA PRO A 729 -6.16 6.82 38.75
C PRO A 729 -5.97 7.78 39.93
N GLN A 730 -7.04 8.43 40.38
CA GLN A 730 -6.99 9.07 41.69
C GLN A 730 -6.60 7.96 42.65
N VAL A 731 -5.36 7.99 43.14
CA VAL A 731 -4.99 7.20 44.30
C VAL A 731 -5.94 7.71 45.35
N GLU A 732 -7.01 6.95 45.66
CA GLU A 732 -7.90 7.28 46.76
C GLU A 732 -6.98 7.54 47.94
N ALA A 733 -6.93 8.80 48.38
CA ALA A 733 -6.10 9.20 49.49
C ALA A 733 -6.67 8.46 50.71
N GLN A 734 -6.07 7.31 51.03
CA GLN A 734 -6.37 6.53 52.22
C GLN A 734 -5.88 7.25 53.47
#